data_AF-A0A1I4FXN4-F1
#
_entry.id   AF-A0A1I4FXN4-F1
#
_cell.length_a   1.000
_cell.length_b   1.000
_cell.length_c   1.000
_cell.angle_alpha   90.00
_cell.angle_beta   90.00
_cell.angle_gamma   90.00
#
_symmetry.space_group_name_H-M   'P 1'
#
loop_
_entity.id
_entity.type
_entity.pdbx_description
1 polymer ?
#
loop_
_entity_poly.entity_id
_entity_poly.type
_entity_poly.pdbx_seq_one_letter_code
_entity_poly.pdbx_strand_id
1 'polypeptide(L)'
;MKPSDQEYLSSELRPILEAIVDRMIPEDAWPSATDGGVLVYLNRRAGEDVATCMDLIVPGLRALDEKANAFYLRPFSELLANEQDGLIQDLEHNRLQDFPVSQKLFFTTLLSLVIEGYYGSPDAGGNREGKSWDMIGFRPGTVSELHEPILETDLPQRTFDQLRDQYDAIVVGAGAGGSVAAALLAESGLRVLVVERGSWLRYSEIGSDHVRNHRFSKYGHNTGPGLEGNPRTILLANGDERITAPFDGDYHNNAMTVGGGTRIYGAQAWRFHSDDFRMATRYGIPDGSSLSDWPINYDELESYYERAEWEVGVSGDCDAHPGRGNRRLPYPMPALSRTLEAERLAQGAAKLGWDAGPVPLLINSVERDGRPACGRCGQCVGFACPTNSKNGGHNTMLLRAINTGNCDLICDTIVERIDTVAGKHATGVRLVQEVAGSIQRRQVRAGHVVIAAGAIESARLLLNSASDAEPNGIGNQNGQVGRNLQGHVYTGAYGLFDDPVQDGLGPGVSIATCRFAHGNGGGIIGGGMLANEFTRLPLIHWNRALAPDAARWGSSGKAMMRESYLRTSHVQGPIQDIPTPESRVRLSPTVKDRFGIPVAQLSGSVHPESLRAAAMLAEQAETWLWAAGVRQVWRTRPGGGLSAGQHQAGTLRMGNDPLTSVTDPHGRVHGYDNLWVSDGSLHVTNGGVNPVLTILALAFRMADNLVKQA
;
A
#
# COMPACT_ATOMS: atom_id res chain seq x y z
N MET A 1 -4.15 -36.80 -2.04
CA MET A 1 -5.26 -36.03 -1.46
C MET A 1 -4.77 -34.61 -1.34
N LYS A 2 -5.36 -33.64 -2.06
CA LYS A 2 -5.02 -32.23 -1.82
C LYS A 2 -5.46 -31.89 -0.39
N PRO A 3 -4.79 -30.98 0.34
CA PRO A 3 -5.24 -30.51 1.65
C PRO A 3 -6.68 -29.94 1.67
N SER A 4 -7.28 -29.73 0.50
CA SER A 4 -8.61 -29.14 0.30
C SER A 4 -9.81 -30.04 0.63
N ASP A 5 -9.62 -31.34 0.83
CA ASP A 5 -10.74 -32.30 0.98
C ASP A 5 -10.93 -32.79 2.43
N GLN A 6 -10.12 -32.28 3.37
CA GLN A 6 -10.29 -32.57 4.79
C GLN A 6 -11.39 -31.65 5.36
N GLU A 7 -12.41 -32.26 5.96
CA GLU A 7 -13.47 -31.53 6.67
C GLU A 7 -12.95 -31.20 8.07
N TYR A 8 -12.52 -29.96 8.30
CA TYR A 8 -11.98 -29.50 9.57
C TYR A 8 -13.08 -29.19 10.58
N LEU A 9 -14.27 -28.89 10.09
CA LEU A 9 -15.47 -28.67 10.90
C LEU A 9 -16.29 -29.96 10.88
N SER A 10 -16.39 -30.65 12.01
CA SER A 10 -17.02 -31.97 12.07
C SER A 10 -18.49 -31.94 11.62
N SER A 11 -18.95 -33.06 11.07
CA SER A 11 -20.36 -33.25 10.70
C SER A 11 -21.33 -33.03 11.87
N GLU A 12 -20.87 -33.24 13.11
CA GLU A 12 -21.61 -32.98 14.35
C GLU A 12 -21.87 -31.48 14.59
N LEU A 13 -20.90 -30.61 14.30
CA LEU A 13 -21.02 -29.16 14.54
C LEU A 13 -21.71 -28.42 13.39
N ARG A 14 -21.85 -29.08 12.24
CA ARG A 14 -22.39 -28.49 11.02
C ARG A 14 -23.79 -27.88 11.19
N PRO A 15 -24.78 -28.53 11.85
CA PRO A 15 -26.10 -27.94 12.06
C PRO A 15 -26.06 -26.64 12.90
N ILE A 16 -25.20 -26.61 13.93
CA ILE A 16 -25.02 -25.43 14.78
C ILE A 16 -24.38 -24.30 13.97
N LEU A 17 -23.35 -24.63 13.18
CA LEU A 17 -22.68 -23.67 12.33
C LEU A 17 -23.62 -23.10 11.26
N GLU A 18 -24.35 -23.95 10.55
CA GLU A 18 -25.39 -23.55 9.58
C GLU A 18 -26.39 -22.57 10.21
N ALA A 19 -26.93 -22.93 11.38
CA ALA A 19 -27.88 -22.08 12.09
C ALA A 19 -27.29 -20.71 12.44
N ILE A 20 -26.09 -20.64 13.05
CA ILE A 20 -25.53 -19.34 13.48
C ILE A 20 -25.11 -18.47 12.29
N VAL A 21 -24.52 -19.04 11.23
CA VAL A 21 -24.09 -18.23 10.08
C VAL A 21 -25.29 -17.68 9.29
N ASP A 22 -26.38 -18.43 9.21
CA ASP A 22 -27.62 -17.96 8.59
C ASP A 22 -28.38 -16.97 9.47
N ARG A 23 -28.14 -16.92 10.79
CA ARG A 23 -28.56 -15.76 11.60
C ARG A 23 -27.68 -14.53 11.36
N MET A 24 -26.38 -14.71 11.12
CA MET A 24 -25.47 -13.61 10.78
C MET A 24 -25.74 -13.01 9.40
N ILE A 25 -26.11 -13.83 8.41
CA ILE A 25 -26.55 -13.39 7.08
C ILE A 25 -27.75 -14.26 6.65
N PRO A 26 -28.99 -13.82 6.95
CA PRO A 26 -30.19 -14.61 6.66
C PRO A 26 -30.57 -14.58 5.19
N GLU A 27 -31.34 -15.59 4.78
CA GLU A 27 -32.05 -15.59 3.50
C GLU A 27 -33.08 -14.46 3.46
N ASP A 28 -33.18 -13.81 2.30
CA ASP A 28 -34.27 -12.91 1.94
C ASP A 28 -34.53 -13.06 0.43
N ALA A 29 -34.70 -11.98 -0.32
CA ALA A 29 -34.64 -12.06 -1.79
C ALA A 29 -33.28 -12.54 -2.33
N TRP A 30 -32.26 -12.67 -1.45
CA TRP A 30 -30.92 -13.13 -1.75
C TRP A 30 -30.53 -14.30 -0.83
N PRO A 31 -29.58 -15.16 -1.27
CA PRO A 31 -29.17 -16.34 -0.51
C PRO A 31 -28.75 -16.03 0.94
N SER A 32 -28.95 -16.99 1.85
CA SER A 32 -28.34 -16.97 3.19
C SER A 32 -26.81 -17.11 3.10
N ALA A 33 -26.11 -17.03 4.24
CA ALA A 33 -24.69 -17.33 4.31
C ALA A 33 -24.38 -18.72 3.74
N THR A 34 -25.14 -19.73 4.16
CA THR A 34 -24.98 -21.12 3.74
C THR A 34 -25.23 -21.29 2.25
N ASP A 35 -26.33 -20.75 1.73
CA ASP A 35 -26.65 -20.82 0.30
C ASP A 35 -25.68 -20.00 -0.56
N GLY A 36 -25.11 -18.94 0.01
CA GLY A 36 -24.01 -18.17 -0.55
C GLY A 36 -22.66 -18.90 -0.54
N GLY A 37 -22.57 -20.12 0.02
CA GLY A 37 -21.35 -20.93 0.04
C GLY A 37 -20.39 -20.63 1.19
N VAL A 38 -20.81 -19.87 2.21
CA VAL A 38 -19.93 -19.47 3.33
C VAL A 38 -19.31 -20.68 4.04
N LEU A 39 -20.02 -21.79 4.20
CA LEU A 39 -19.45 -22.99 4.85
C LEU A 39 -18.23 -23.56 4.11
N VAL A 40 -18.23 -23.49 2.76
CA VAL A 40 -17.09 -23.95 1.95
C VAL A 40 -15.89 -23.03 2.19
N TYR A 41 -16.13 -21.72 2.25
CA TYR A 41 -15.10 -20.75 2.62
C TYR A 41 -14.55 -21.03 4.03
N LEU A 42 -15.43 -21.22 5.02
CA LEU A 42 -15.04 -21.50 6.41
C LEU A 42 -14.18 -22.77 6.52
N ASN A 43 -14.55 -23.85 5.83
CA ASN A 43 -13.76 -25.08 5.84
C ASN A 43 -12.37 -24.88 5.22
N ARG A 44 -12.28 -24.14 4.11
CA ARG A 44 -10.98 -23.78 3.50
C ARG A 44 -10.12 -22.97 4.45
N ARG A 45 -10.69 -21.96 5.11
CA ARG A 45 -9.95 -21.13 6.08
C ARG A 45 -9.58 -21.89 7.34
N ALA A 46 -10.39 -22.83 7.79
CA ALA A 46 -10.03 -23.72 8.89
C ALA A 46 -8.79 -24.58 8.59
N GLY A 47 -8.59 -24.97 7.32
CA GLY A 47 -7.35 -25.65 6.89
C GLY A 47 -6.12 -24.73 6.85
N GLU A 48 -6.31 -23.43 6.66
CA GLU A 48 -5.22 -22.44 6.64
C GLU A 48 -4.86 -21.89 8.03
N ASP A 49 -5.83 -21.87 8.96
CA ASP A 49 -5.67 -21.42 10.34
C ASP A 49 -6.38 -22.39 11.31
N VAL A 50 -5.75 -23.56 11.46
CA VAL A 50 -6.25 -24.66 12.30
C VAL A 50 -6.35 -24.23 13.77
N ALA A 51 -5.42 -23.38 14.25
CA ALA A 51 -5.41 -22.91 15.63
C ALA A 51 -6.64 -22.06 15.95
N THR A 52 -6.94 -21.03 15.14
CA THR A 52 -8.18 -20.25 15.32
C THR A 52 -9.42 -21.15 15.25
N CYS A 53 -9.43 -22.12 14.34
CA CYS A 53 -10.55 -23.06 14.23
C CYS A 53 -10.73 -23.91 15.51
N MET A 54 -9.66 -24.55 15.98
CA MET A 54 -9.73 -25.55 17.06
C MET A 54 -9.73 -24.94 18.46
N ASP A 55 -9.10 -23.77 18.64
CA ASP A 55 -8.93 -23.14 19.94
C ASP A 55 -10.02 -22.08 20.23
N LEU A 56 -10.71 -21.58 19.20
CA LEU A 56 -11.71 -20.53 19.34
C LEU A 56 -13.08 -20.91 18.75
N ILE A 57 -13.13 -21.28 17.47
CA ILE A 57 -14.40 -21.49 16.76
C ILE A 57 -15.11 -22.75 17.25
N VAL A 58 -14.42 -23.90 17.25
CA VAL A 58 -15.00 -25.19 17.68
C VAL A 58 -15.47 -25.17 19.14
N PRO A 59 -14.67 -24.71 20.13
CA PRO A 59 -15.12 -24.60 21.51
C PRO A 59 -16.29 -23.63 21.68
N GLY A 60 -16.29 -22.51 20.92
CA GLY A 60 -17.38 -21.54 20.97
C GLY A 60 -18.70 -22.07 20.42
N LEU A 61 -18.67 -22.84 19.32
CA LEU A 61 -19.88 -23.47 18.76
C LEU A 61 -20.48 -24.50 19.73
N ARG A 62 -19.65 -25.34 20.36
CA ARG A 62 -20.11 -26.31 21.37
C ARG A 62 -20.74 -25.61 22.56
N ALA A 63 -20.08 -24.57 23.09
CA ALA A 63 -20.59 -23.82 24.22
C ALA A 63 -21.91 -23.09 23.90
N LEU A 64 -22.06 -22.57 22.66
CA LEU A 64 -23.33 -21.98 22.24
C LEU A 64 -24.47 -23.01 22.25
N ASP A 65 -24.22 -24.23 21.76
CA ASP A 65 -25.20 -25.31 21.76
C ASP A 65 -25.54 -25.79 23.18
N GLU A 66 -24.54 -25.86 24.07
CA GLU A 66 -24.75 -26.15 25.49
C GLU A 66 -25.63 -25.08 26.17
N LYS A 67 -25.42 -23.79 25.86
CA LYS A 67 -26.25 -22.70 26.41
C LYS A 67 -27.68 -22.73 25.86
N ALA A 68 -27.84 -23.06 24.58
CA ALA A 68 -29.15 -23.30 23.99
C ALA A 68 -29.90 -24.42 24.72
N ASN A 69 -29.25 -25.56 24.93
CA ASN A 69 -29.82 -26.69 25.68
C ASN A 69 -30.14 -26.30 27.13
N ALA A 70 -29.27 -25.54 27.80
CA ALA A 70 -29.50 -25.13 29.18
C ALA A 70 -30.69 -24.17 29.35
N PHE A 71 -30.89 -23.23 28.42
CA PHE A 71 -31.97 -22.24 28.53
C PHE A 71 -33.30 -22.69 27.91
N TYR A 72 -33.25 -23.48 26.84
CA TYR A 72 -34.41 -23.80 26.01
C TYR A 72 -34.68 -25.31 25.86
N LEU A 73 -33.87 -26.17 26.50
CA LEU A 73 -33.96 -27.64 26.48
C LEU A 73 -33.90 -28.25 25.07
N ARG A 74 -33.29 -27.55 24.12
CA ARG A 74 -33.13 -27.93 22.71
C ARG A 74 -31.78 -27.42 22.18
N PRO A 75 -31.18 -28.10 21.18
CA PRO A 75 -29.94 -27.63 20.56
C PRO A 75 -30.17 -26.30 19.83
N PHE A 76 -29.10 -25.51 19.68
CA PHE A 76 -29.13 -24.19 19.06
C PHE A 76 -29.76 -24.21 17.67
N SER A 77 -29.46 -25.25 16.87
CA SER A 77 -30.00 -25.43 15.52
C SER A 77 -31.52 -25.68 15.46
N GLU A 78 -32.16 -26.05 16.57
CA GLU A 78 -33.60 -26.30 16.67
C GLU A 78 -34.38 -25.19 17.39
N LEU A 79 -33.69 -24.13 17.82
CA LEU A 79 -34.31 -22.97 18.41
C LEU A 79 -35.07 -22.14 17.37
N LEU A 80 -36.07 -21.39 17.84
CA LEU A 80 -36.74 -20.38 17.01
C LEU A 80 -35.76 -19.24 16.68
N ALA A 81 -35.97 -18.57 15.54
CA ALA A 81 -35.07 -17.51 15.09
C ALA A 81 -34.85 -16.39 16.13
N ASN A 82 -35.90 -16.00 16.87
CA ASN A 82 -35.80 -15.01 17.94
C ASN A 82 -35.03 -15.51 19.17
N GLU A 83 -35.09 -16.81 19.46
CA GLU A 83 -34.30 -17.45 20.54
C GLU A 83 -32.82 -17.52 20.14
N GLN A 84 -32.53 -17.88 18.89
CA GLN A 84 -31.16 -17.86 18.33
C GLN A 84 -30.57 -16.44 18.35
N ASP A 85 -31.33 -15.45 17.87
CA ASP A 85 -30.90 -14.05 17.86
C ASP A 85 -30.61 -13.53 19.28
N GLY A 86 -31.45 -13.90 20.27
CA GLY A 86 -31.24 -13.53 21.67
C GLY A 86 -29.92 -14.07 22.21
N LEU A 87 -29.61 -15.34 21.96
CA LEU A 87 -28.33 -15.96 22.35
C LEU A 87 -27.13 -15.32 21.64
N ILE A 88 -27.24 -15.00 20.35
CA ILE A 88 -26.18 -14.32 19.60
C ILE A 88 -25.95 -12.90 20.14
N GLN A 89 -27.02 -12.18 20.50
CA GLN A 89 -26.90 -10.88 21.15
C GLN A 89 -26.24 -10.99 22.52
N ASP A 90 -26.54 -12.03 23.29
CA ASP A 90 -25.87 -12.28 24.57
C ASP A 90 -24.38 -12.59 24.38
N LEU A 91 -24.00 -13.36 23.35
CA LEU A 91 -22.60 -13.57 22.96
C LEU A 91 -21.88 -12.26 22.63
N GLU A 92 -22.49 -11.43 21.77
CA GLU A 92 -21.93 -10.15 21.33
C GLU A 92 -21.64 -9.23 22.54
N HIS A 93 -22.49 -9.26 23.55
CA HIS A 93 -22.41 -8.42 24.75
C HIS A 93 -21.71 -9.11 25.96
N ASN A 94 -21.12 -10.30 25.77
CA ASN A 94 -20.48 -11.11 26.82
C ASN A 94 -21.40 -11.43 28.02
N ARG A 95 -22.66 -11.80 27.76
CA ARG A 95 -23.67 -12.05 28.80
C ARG A 95 -23.88 -13.52 29.15
N LEU A 96 -23.26 -14.45 28.41
CA LEU A 96 -23.35 -15.89 28.72
C LEU A 96 -22.34 -16.25 29.81
N GLN A 97 -22.79 -16.86 30.91
CA GLN A 97 -21.88 -17.32 31.97
C GLN A 97 -21.15 -18.60 31.52
N ASP A 98 -19.99 -18.90 32.11
CA ASP A 98 -19.22 -20.14 31.90
C ASP A 98 -18.97 -20.48 30.42
N PHE A 99 -18.57 -19.48 29.61
CA PHE A 99 -18.18 -19.69 28.22
C PHE A 99 -16.66 -19.99 28.15
N PRO A 100 -16.23 -21.07 27.47
CA PRO A 100 -14.84 -21.57 27.55
C PRO A 100 -13.82 -20.70 26.83
N VAL A 101 -14.27 -19.77 26.00
CA VAL A 101 -13.44 -18.83 25.24
C VAL A 101 -13.96 -17.40 25.42
N SER A 102 -13.21 -16.39 24.96
CA SER A 102 -13.74 -15.02 24.93
C SER A 102 -14.94 -14.93 23.97
N GLN A 103 -16.14 -14.67 24.52
CA GLN A 103 -17.38 -14.57 23.74
C GLN A 103 -17.27 -13.50 22.64
N LYS A 104 -16.78 -12.31 23.00
CA LYS A 104 -16.52 -11.23 22.05
C LYS A 104 -15.54 -11.64 20.95
N LEU A 105 -14.43 -12.31 21.28
CA LEU A 105 -13.45 -12.73 20.28
C LEU A 105 -14.04 -13.81 19.35
N PHE A 106 -14.76 -14.79 19.91
CA PHE A 106 -15.46 -15.82 19.14
C PHE A 106 -16.46 -15.20 18.16
N PHE A 107 -17.37 -14.36 18.66
CA PHE A 107 -18.40 -13.71 17.85
C PHE A 107 -17.80 -12.84 16.74
N THR A 108 -16.86 -11.94 17.09
CA THR A 108 -16.24 -11.04 16.11
C THR A 108 -15.40 -11.77 15.07
N THR A 109 -14.69 -12.84 15.46
CA THR A 109 -13.91 -13.67 14.53
C THR A 109 -14.82 -14.42 13.57
N LEU A 110 -15.86 -15.10 14.09
CA LEU A 110 -16.81 -15.85 13.27
C LEU A 110 -17.57 -14.92 12.32
N LEU A 111 -18.06 -13.77 12.81
CA LEU A 111 -18.74 -12.78 11.97
C LEU A 111 -17.82 -12.28 10.85
N SER A 112 -16.56 -11.97 11.15
CA SER A 112 -15.61 -11.54 10.12
C SER A 112 -15.39 -12.61 9.06
N LEU A 113 -15.25 -13.88 9.45
CA LEU A 113 -15.09 -15.00 8.51
C LEU A 113 -16.34 -15.21 7.65
N VAL A 114 -17.54 -15.06 8.23
CA VAL A 114 -18.82 -15.13 7.51
C VAL A 114 -18.92 -14.01 6.48
N ILE A 115 -18.56 -12.78 6.86
CA ILE A 115 -18.56 -11.62 5.96
C ILE A 115 -17.53 -11.79 4.83
N GLU A 116 -16.35 -12.31 5.13
CA GLU A 116 -15.34 -12.63 4.13
C GLU A 116 -15.83 -13.68 3.14
N GLY A 117 -16.44 -14.75 3.63
CA GLY A 117 -17.03 -15.77 2.78
C GLY A 117 -18.20 -15.24 1.95
N TYR A 118 -19.03 -14.35 2.48
CA TYR A 118 -20.23 -13.91 1.78
C TYR A 118 -19.96 -12.79 0.79
N TYR A 119 -19.14 -11.80 1.14
CA TYR A 119 -18.87 -10.60 0.32
C TYR A 119 -17.51 -10.60 -0.39
N GLY A 120 -16.65 -11.58 -0.11
CA GLY A 120 -15.35 -11.74 -0.76
C GLY A 120 -15.42 -12.33 -2.18
N SER A 121 -14.25 -12.66 -2.72
CA SER A 121 -14.12 -13.28 -4.05
C SER A 121 -14.78 -14.67 -4.09
N PRO A 122 -15.61 -14.97 -5.11
CA PRO A 122 -16.14 -16.32 -5.32
C PRO A 122 -15.07 -17.40 -5.42
N ASP A 123 -13.88 -17.08 -5.94
CA ASP A 123 -12.75 -18.01 -6.07
C ASP A 123 -12.30 -18.60 -4.72
N ALA A 124 -12.53 -17.85 -3.63
CA ALA A 124 -12.22 -18.28 -2.28
C ALA A 124 -13.18 -19.37 -1.75
N GLY A 125 -14.26 -19.67 -2.47
CA GLY A 125 -15.22 -20.75 -2.16
C GLY A 125 -16.52 -20.28 -1.53
N GLY A 126 -16.58 -19.01 -1.10
CA GLY A 126 -17.81 -18.34 -0.70
C GLY A 126 -18.43 -17.57 -1.87
N ASN A 127 -19.35 -16.65 -1.57
CA ASN A 127 -20.05 -15.80 -2.54
C ASN A 127 -20.41 -16.52 -3.86
N ARG A 128 -21.11 -17.65 -3.74
CA ARG A 128 -21.41 -18.55 -4.86
C ARG A 128 -22.01 -17.76 -6.03
N GLU A 129 -21.43 -17.93 -7.22
CA GLU A 129 -21.82 -17.22 -8.45
C GLU A 129 -21.79 -15.68 -8.36
N GLY A 130 -21.16 -15.10 -7.35
CA GLY A 130 -21.13 -13.65 -7.15
C GLY A 130 -22.46 -13.05 -6.69
N LYS A 131 -23.41 -13.84 -6.15
CA LYS A 131 -24.76 -13.34 -5.80
C LYS A 131 -24.74 -12.18 -4.80
N SER A 132 -23.81 -12.13 -3.85
CA SER A 132 -23.73 -10.99 -2.94
C SER A 132 -23.22 -9.73 -3.63
N TRP A 133 -22.43 -9.88 -4.69
CA TRP A 133 -21.95 -8.78 -5.52
C TRP A 133 -23.07 -8.23 -6.39
N ASP A 134 -23.88 -9.10 -6.99
CA ASP A 134 -25.11 -8.72 -7.68
C ASP A 134 -26.05 -7.95 -6.75
N MET A 135 -26.21 -8.42 -5.51
CA MET A 135 -27.06 -7.81 -4.50
C MET A 135 -26.69 -6.36 -4.20
N ILE A 136 -25.40 -6.09 -4.02
CA ILE A 136 -24.90 -4.75 -3.66
C ILE A 136 -24.52 -3.91 -4.87
N GLY A 137 -24.54 -4.49 -6.08
CA GLY A 137 -24.13 -3.85 -7.32
C GLY A 137 -22.62 -3.72 -7.52
N PHE A 138 -21.81 -4.57 -6.89
CA PHE A 138 -20.37 -4.61 -7.15
C PHE A 138 -20.09 -5.40 -8.44
N ARG A 139 -19.33 -4.79 -9.36
CA ARG A 139 -18.99 -5.39 -10.66
C ARG A 139 -17.50 -5.21 -10.92
N PRO A 140 -16.64 -6.10 -10.39
CA PRO A 140 -15.21 -6.04 -10.67
C PRO A 140 -14.94 -6.45 -12.12
N GLY A 141 -13.86 -5.93 -12.70
CA GLY A 141 -13.42 -6.32 -14.05
C GLY A 141 -13.64 -5.26 -15.12
N THR A 142 -13.06 -5.49 -16.28
CA THR A 142 -13.00 -4.53 -17.39
C THR A 142 -14.38 -4.23 -17.97
N VAL A 143 -14.58 -2.97 -18.37
CA VAL A 143 -15.81 -2.51 -19.02
C VAL A 143 -15.74 -2.67 -20.54
N SER A 144 -14.53 -2.77 -21.10
CA SER A 144 -14.30 -3.01 -22.54
C SER A 144 -14.54 -4.48 -22.91
N GLU A 145 -14.90 -4.73 -24.17
CA GLU A 145 -15.12 -6.07 -24.77
C GLU A 145 -13.96 -7.07 -24.61
N LEU A 146 -12.77 -6.61 -24.19
CA LEU A 146 -11.70 -7.46 -23.69
C LEU A 146 -12.08 -8.02 -22.30
N HIS A 147 -12.70 -9.21 -22.31
CA HIS A 147 -13.09 -9.93 -21.10
C HIS A 147 -11.92 -10.64 -20.41
N GLU A 148 -10.84 -10.92 -21.15
CA GLU A 148 -9.67 -11.62 -20.60
C GLU A 148 -8.55 -10.63 -20.22
N PRO A 149 -7.88 -10.84 -19.06
CA PRO A 149 -6.67 -10.12 -18.73
C PRO A 149 -5.63 -10.27 -19.84
N ILE A 150 -4.92 -9.19 -20.15
CA ILE A 150 -3.90 -9.26 -21.19
C ILE A 150 -2.69 -10.06 -20.72
N LEU A 151 -2.05 -10.76 -21.65
CA LEU A 151 -0.76 -11.38 -21.38
C LEU A 151 0.29 -10.29 -21.18
N GLU A 152 0.92 -10.30 -20.02
CA GLU A 152 1.96 -9.35 -19.68
C GLU A 152 3.28 -9.71 -20.36
N THR A 153 4.02 -8.69 -20.80
CA THR A 153 5.34 -8.86 -21.40
C THR A 153 6.27 -9.62 -20.46
N ASP A 154 6.95 -10.63 -20.99
CA ASP A 154 7.91 -11.39 -20.21
C ASP A 154 9.18 -10.58 -19.93
N LEU A 155 9.75 -10.76 -18.75
CA LEU A 155 10.99 -10.12 -18.31
C LEU A 155 12.03 -11.22 -18.09
N PRO A 156 12.97 -11.44 -19.01
CA PRO A 156 13.97 -12.48 -18.88
C PRO A 156 14.80 -12.32 -17.60
N GLN A 157 14.84 -13.37 -16.79
CA GLN A 157 15.57 -13.39 -15.52
C GLN A 157 16.85 -14.22 -15.66
N ARG A 158 17.90 -13.79 -14.97
CA ARG A 158 19.16 -14.52 -14.82
C ARG A 158 19.14 -15.36 -13.55
N THR A 159 19.82 -16.49 -13.61
CA THR A 159 20.19 -17.29 -12.43
C THR A 159 21.55 -16.87 -11.89
N PHE A 160 21.88 -17.31 -10.67
CA PHE A 160 23.17 -17.03 -10.02
C PHE A 160 24.36 -17.38 -10.90
N ASP A 161 24.35 -18.48 -11.65
CA ASP A 161 25.44 -18.93 -12.53
C ASP A 161 25.56 -18.11 -13.82
N GLN A 162 24.49 -17.44 -14.24
CA GLN A 162 24.44 -16.65 -15.47
C GLN A 162 24.91 -15.20 -15.28
N LEU A 163 25.08 -14.73 -14.04
CA LEU A 163 25.55 -13.36 -13.80
C LEU A 163 27.02 -13.21 -14.22
N ARG A 164 27.36 -12.01 -14.69
CA ARG A 164 28.75 -11.60 -14.92
C ARG A 164 29.46 -11.37 -13.57
N ASP A 165 30.77 -11.48 -13.56
CA ASP A 165 31.57 -11.15 -12.36
C ASP A 165 31.67 -9.63 -12.11
N GLN A 166 31.38 -8.83 -13.12
CA GLN A 166 31.44 -7.38 -13.07
C GLN A 166 30.39 -6.74 -13.99
N TYR A 167 29.78 -5.68 -13.48
CA TYR A 167 28.89 -4.78 -14.21
C TYR A 167 29.41 -3.35 -14.12
N ASP A 168 28.99 -2.50 -15.06
CA ASP A 168 29.33 -1.09 -15.01
C ASP A 168 28.48 -0.39 -13.93
N ALA A 169 27.21 -0.80 -13.80
CA ALA A 169 26.35 -0.40 -12.69
C ALA A 169 25.51 -1.55 -12.12
N ILE A 170 25.28 -1.55 -10.81
CA ILE A 170 24.31 -2.42 -10.14
C ILE A 170 23.19 -1.56 -9.54
N VAL A 171 21.94 -1.86 -9.89
CA VAL A 171 20.74 -1.23 -9.33
C VAL A 171 20.08 -2.19 -8.36
N VAL A 172 19.94 -1.78 -7.10
CA VAL A 172 19.33 -2.58 -6.03
C VAL A 172 17.86 -2.21 -5.87
N GLY A 173 16.97 -3.03 -6.42
CA GLY A 173 15.52 -2.84 -6.42
C GLY A 173 14.97 -2.46 -7.80
N ALA A 174 13.89 -3.13 -8.22
CA ALA A 174 13.23 -2.93 -9.50
C ALA A 174 11.97 -2.04 -9.38
N GLY A 175 11.94 -1.15 -8.38
CA GLY A 175 10.83 -0.24 -8.10
C GLY A 175 10.77 0.99 -9.01
N ALA A 176 10.02 2.03 -8.58
CA ALA A 176 9.82 3.26 -9.34
C ALA A 176 11.14 3.91 -9.79
N GLY A 177 12.02 4.28 -8.87
CA GLY A 177 13.29 4.92 -9.23
C GLY A 177 14.37 3.96 -9.72
N GLY A 178 14.35 2.70 -9.29
CA GLY A 178 15.28 1.67 -9.78
C GLY A 178 15.08 1.34 -11.26
N SER A 179 13.82 1.23 -11.71
CA SER A 179 13.50 1.00 -13.12
C SER A 179 13.92 2.16 -14.03
N VAL A 180 13.76 3.41 -13.59
CA VAL A 180 14.24 4.60 -14.31
C VAL A 180 15.77 4.60 -14.41
N ALA A 181 16.47 4.36 -13.28
CA ALA A 181 17.92 4.29 -13.27
C ALA A 181 18.44 3.20 -14.22
N ALA A 182 17.87 1.99 -14.15
CA ALA A 182 18.25 0.89 -15.02
C ALA A 182 18.07 1.23 -16.51
N ALA A 183 16.95 1.87 -16.87
CA ALA A 183 16.66 2.26 -18.25
C ALA A 183 17.73 3.21 -18.80
N LEU A 184 17.98 4.32 -18.10
CA LEU A 184 18.87 5.38 -18.57
C LEU A 184 20.33 4.90 -18.64
N LEU A 185 20.77 4.10 -17.67
CA LEU A 185 22.11 3.54 -17.65
C LEU A 185 22.31 2.50 -18.77
N ALA A 186 21.32 1.62 -18.99
CA ALA A 186 21.42 0.61 -20.04
C ALA A 186 21.34 1.24 -21.45
N GLU A 187 20.48 2.25 -21.63
CA GLU A 187 20.34 3.02 -22.87
C GLU A 187 21.58 3.86 -23.19
N SER A 188 22.35 4.28 -22.19
CA SER A 188 23.65 4.93 -22.41
C SER A 188 24.77 3.94 -22.77
N GLY A 189 24.48 2.64 -22.84
CA GLY A 189 25.43 1.59 -23.22
C GLY A 189 26.15 0.90 -22.05
N LEU A 190 25.81 1.24 -20.79
CA LEU A 190 26.39 0.58 -19.63
C LEU A 190 25.78 -0.81 -19.43
N ARG A 191 26.58 -1.77 -18.97
CA ARG A 191 26.09 -3.08 -18.54
C ARG A 191 25.53 -2.96 -17.15
N VAL A 192 24.23 -3.20 -17.01
CA VAL A 192 23.47 -3.01 -15.77
C VAL A 192 23.02 -4.36 -15.22
N LEU A 193 23.18 -4.56 -13.91
CA LEU A 193 22.49 -5.61 -13.17
C LEU A 193 21.42 -5.00 -12.28
N VAL A 194 20.16 -5.41 -12.46
CA VAL A 194 19.06 -5.10 -11.55
C VAL A 194 18.86 -6.30 -10.62
N VAL A 195 18.95 -6.07 -9.32
CA VAL A 195 18.73 -7.09 -8.29
C VAL A 195 17.42 -6.78 -7.56
N GLU A 196 16.43 -7.67 -7.67
CA GLU A 196 15.13 -7.55 -7.00
C GLU A 196 14.98 -8.65 -5.94
N ARG A 197 14.54 -8.26 -4.74
CA ARG A 197 14.32 -9.18 -3.62
C ARG A 197 13.10 -10.05 -3.83
N GLY A 198 12.06 -9.51 -4.46
CA GLY A 198 10.83 -10.23 -4.77
C GLY A 198 10.86 -10.98 -6.09
N SER A 199 9.81 -11.77 -6.31
CA SER A 199 9.57 -12.46 -7.58
C SER A 199 8.96 -11.52 -8.63
N TRP A 200 9.02 -11.91 -9.91
CA TRP A 200 8.20 -11.31 -10.96
C TRP A 200 6.79 -11.90 -10.92
N LEU A 201 5.83 -11.18 -10.32
CA LEU A 201 4.46 -11.66 -10.10
C LEU A 201 3.49 -11.10 -11.14
N ARG A 202 2.78 -11.98 -11.85
CA ARG A 202 1.82 -11.66 -12.91
C ARG A 202 0.41 -11.41 -12.39
N TYR A 203 -0.46 -10.81 -13.21
CA TYR A 203 -1.86 -10.56 -12.86
C TYR A 203 -2.58 -11.84 -12.41
N SER A 204 -2.34 -12.97 -13.08
CA SER A 204 -2.91 -14.26 -12.72
C SER A 204 -2.57 -14.74 -11.30
N GLU A 205 -1.50 -14.19 -10.71
CA GLU A 205 -1.03 -14.56 -9.37
C GLU A 205 -1.51 -13.57 -8.30
N ILE A 206 -1.64 -12.28 -8.63
CA ILE A 206 -1.86 -11.20 -7.65
C ILE A 206 -3.06 -10.29 -7.96
N GLY A 207 -3.91 -10.66 -8.92
CA GLY A 207 -5.01 -9.84 -9.43
C GLY A 207 -6.37 -10.02 -8.74
N SER A 208 -6.59 -11.12 -8.01
CA SER A 208 -7.93 -11.51 -7.55
C SER A 208 -8.11 -11.76 -6.04
N ASP A 209 -7.04 -11.89 -5.24
CA ASP A 209 -7.18 -12.17 -3.80
C ASP A 209 -7.59 -10.90 -3.01
N HIS A 210 -8.81 -10.90 -2.50
CA HIS A 210 -9.39 -9.76 -1.77
C HIS A 210 -8.99 -9.70 -0.29
N VAL A 211 -8.41 -10.76 0.28
CA VAL A 211 -8.04 -10.86 1.70
C VAL A 211 -6.53 -10.95 1.97
N ARG A 212 -5.72 -11.09 0.92
CA ARG A 212 -4.25 -11.04 0.94
C ARG A 212 -3.71 -10.02 -0.05
N ASN A 213 -3.90 -8.75 0.23
CA ASN A 213 -3.33 -7.69 -0.58
C ASN A 213 -2.95 -6.49 0.30
N HIS A 214 -2.28 -5.49 -0.28
CA HIS A 214 -1.87 -4.32 0.51
C HIS A 214 -3.01 -3.36 0.88
N ARG A 215 -4.22 -3.57 0.38
CA ARG A 215 -5.41 -2.80 0.74
C ARG A 215 -6.16 -3.43 1.92
N PHE A 216 -6.24 -4.76 1.92
CA PHE A 216 -6.80 -5.59 2.98
C PHE A 216 -5.89 -6.80 3.21
N SER A 217 -5.02 -6.69 4.22
CA SER A 217 -3.90 -7.61 4.46
C SER A 217 -4.11 -8.58 5.61
N LYS A 218 -5.37 -8.88 5.92
CA LYS A 218 -5.72 -9.60 7.14
C LYS A 218 -5.00 -10.95 7.28
N TYR A 219 -4.69 -11.58 6.15
CA TYR A 219 -4.07 -12.92 6.10
C TYR A 219 -2.80 -12.97 5.27
N GLY A 220 -2.17 -11.81 5.03
CA GLY A 220 -1.00 -11.73 4.18
C GLY A 220 -1.06 -10.60 3.16
N HIS A 221 -0.07 -10.63 2.27
CA HIS A 221 0.02 -9.76 1.11
C HIS A 221 0.31 -10.60 -0.12
N ASN A 222 -0.08 -10.08 -1.28
CA ASN A 222 0.14 -10.71 -2.57
C ASN A 222 1.52 -10.39 -3.17
N THR A 223 2.27 -9.41 -2.63
CA THR A 223 3.55 -8.96 -3.21
C THR A 223 4.71 -9.03 -2.23
N GLY A 224 4.78 -10.07 -1.41
CA GLY A 224 5.90 -10.32 -0.51
C GLY A 224 6.14 -9.25 0.58
N PRO A 225 7.14 -9.48 1.46
CA PRO A 225 7.89 -10.73 1.57
C PRO A 225 7.04 -11.87 2.15
N GLY A 226 7.46 -13.11 1.95
CA GLY A 226 6.79 -14.27 2.56
C GLY A 226 6.81 -14.21 4.09
N LEU A 227 5.80 -14.80 4.74
CA LEU A 227 5.62 -14.78 6.20
C LEU A 227 6.85 -15.33 6.94
N GLU A 228 7.33 -16.49 6.53
CA GLU A 228 8.44 -17.17 7.18
C GLU A 228 9.78 -16.50 6.86
N GLY A 229 10.58 -16.27 7.91
CA GLY A 229 11.95 -15.82 7.76
C GLY A 229 12.15 -14.35 7.38
N ASN A 230 11.09 -13.54 7.33
CA ASN A 230 11.17 -12.11 7.03
C ASN A 230 10.61 -11.20 8.15
N PRO A 231 10.91 -11.44 9.45
CA PRO A 231 10.40 -10.58 10.51
C PRO A 231 10.97 -9.17 10.42
N ARG A 232 10.25 -8.21 11.00
CA ARG A 232 10.80 -6.91 11.42
C ARG A 232 10.61 -6.79 12.92
N THR A 233 11.18 -5.74 13.49
CA THR A 233 10.87 -5.38 14.87
C THR A 233 10.42 -3.93 14.98
N ILE A 234 9.62 -3.64 16.00
CA ILE A 234 9.27 -2.28 16.40
C ILE A 234 9.79 -2.06 17.83
N LEU A 235 10.49 -0.95 18.04
CA LEU A 235 10.92 -0.50 19.35
C LEU A 235 9.81 0.36 19.96
N LEU A 236 9.22 -0.15 21.03
CA LEU A 236 8.11 0.49 21.74
C LEU A 236 8.62 1.62 22.65
N ALA A 237 7.71 2.51 23.06
CA ALA A 237 8.05 3.67 23.89
C ALA A 237 8.62 3.30 25.27
N ASN A 238 8.31 2.10 25.78
CA ASN A 238 8.88 1.56 27.02
C ASN A 238 10.28 0.93 26.83
N GLY A 239 10.81 0.91 25.60
CA GLY A 239 12.11 0.32 25.27
C GLY A 239 12.06 -1.14 24.83
N ASP A 240 10.88 -1.78 24.85
CA ASP A 240 10.76 -3.18 24.45
C ASP A 240 10.83 -3.33 22.92
N GLU A 241 11.53 -4.37 22.47
CA GLU A 241 11.57 -4.76 21.06
C GLU A 241 10.51 -5.84 20.79
N ARG A 242 9.55 -5.53 19.92
CA ARG A 242 8.50 -6.48 19.52
C ARG A 242 8.70 -6.93 18.07
N ILE A 243 8.65 -8.25 17.84
CA ILE A 243 8.65 -8.85 16.51
C ILE A 243 7.32 -8.59 15.81
N THR A 244 7.37 -8.22 14.53
CA THR A 244 6.20 -8.02 13.67
C THR A 244 6.28 -8.91 12.44
N ALA A 245 5.16 -9.53 12.07
CA ALA A 245 5.04 -10.33 10.85
C ALA A 245 4.80 -9.42 9.62
N PRO A 246 5.17 -9.85 8.40
CA PRO A 246 5.03 -9.04 7.18
C PRO A 246 3.67 -8.40 6.94
N PHE A 247 2.58 -9.01 7.41
CA PHE A 247 1.22 -8.52 7.21
C PHE A 247 0.67 -7.64 8.35
N ASP A 248 1.41 -7.54 9.46
CA ASP A 248 1.06 -6.65 10.57
C ASP A 248 1.22 -5.18 10.15
N GLY A 249 0.32 -4.31 10.61
CA GLY A 249 0.37 -2.88 10.29
C GLY A 249 1.71 -2.22 10.70
N ASP A 250 2.28 -2.64 11.83
CA ASP A 250 3.56 -2.17 12.35
C ASP A 250 4.78 -2.71 11.57
N TYR A 251 4.57 -3.69 10.68
CA TYR A 251 5.61 -4.08 9.74
C TYR A 251 5.87 -2.97 8.73
N HIS A 252 4.88 -2.14 8.43
CA HIS A 252 5.00 -1.06 7.45
C HIS A 252 5.45 -1.61 6.10
N ASN A 253 4.68 -2.57 5.58
CA ASN A 253 5.08 -3.28 4.37
C ASN A 253 4.88 -2.44 3.10
N ASN A 254 5.85 -2.50 2.22
CA ASN A 254 5.77 -2.04 0.84
C ASN A 254 6.00 -3.23 -0.10
N ALA A 255 5.46 -3.19 -1.31
CA ALA A 255 5.51 -4.34 -2.21
C ALA A 255 6.96 -4.72 -2.58
N MET A 256 7.29 -6.00 -2.41
CA MET A 256 8.55 -6.64 -2.78
C MET A 256 8.30 -7.58 -3.96
N THR A 257 8.34 -7.03 -5.16
CA THR A 257 8.14 -7.71 -6.46
C THR A 257 8.75 -6.83 -7.55
N VAL A 258 8.98 -7.34 -8.75
CA VAL A 258 9.41 -6.51 -9.88
C VAL A 258 8.38 -5.40 -10.16
N GLY A 259 8.84 -4.15 -10.20
CA GLY A 259 8.01 -2.95 -10.22
C GLY A 259 7.75 -2.34 -8.83
N GLY A 260 8.04 -3.06 -7.74
CA GLY A 260 7.81 -2.64 -6.35
C GLY A 260 6.37 -2.16 -6.13
N GLY A 261 6.21 -1.11 -5.31
CA GLY A 261 4.89 -0.51 -5.03
C GLY A 261 4.08 -0.13 -6.27
N THR A 262 4.72 0.23 -7.39
CA THR A 262 4.01 0.63 -8.62
C THR A 262 3.21 -0.51 -9.26
N ARG A 263 3.52 -1.77 -8.92
CA ARG A 263 2.75 -2.94 -9.37
C ARG A 263 1.30 -2.89 -8.88
N ILE A 264 1.10 -2.39 -7.66
CA ILE A 264 -0.18 -2.47 -6.93
C ILE A 264 -0.67 -1.14 -6.36
N TYR A 265 0.00 -0.02 -6.67
CA TYR A 265 -0.42 1.31 -6.22
C TYR A 265 -1.68 1.82 -6.96
N GLY A 266 -2.11 3.02 -6.56
CA GLY A 266 -3.22 3.74 -7.18
C GLY A 266 -2.82 4.71 -8.30
N ALA A 267 -1.53 4.82 -8.63
CA ALA A 267 -1.02 5.58 -9.77
C ALA A 267 -1.27 7.11 -9.77
N GLN A 268 -1.62 7.74 -8.65
CA GLN A 268 -1.74 9.21 -8.61
C GLN A 268 -0.38 9.91 -8.79
N ALA A 269 -0.32 10.86 -9.71
CA ALA A 269 0.91 11.43 -10.27
C ALA A 269 1.01 12.94 -10.00
N TRP A 270 1.14 13.30 -8.73
CA TRP A 270 1.16 14.70 -8.31
C TRP A 270 2.58 15.27 -8.36
N ARG A 271 2.75 16.45 -8.96
CA ARG A 271 3.93 17.28 -8.72
C ARG A 271 3.83 17.87 -7.31
N PHE A 272 4.96 17.97 -6.60
CA PHE A 272 5.01 18.77 -5.37
C PHE A 272 4.79 20.25 -5.68
N HIS A 273 4.24 20.97 -4.70
CA HIS A 273 4.13 22.42 -4.75
C HIS A 273 5.52 23.04 -4.52
N SER A 274 5.76 24.26 -5.03
CA SER A 274 7.05 24.94 -4.81
C SER A 274 7.36 25.19 -3.33
N ASP A 275 6.33 25.34 -2.50
CA ASP A 275 6.47 25.49 -1.04
C ASP A 275 6.86 24.20 -0.32
N ASP A 276 6.59 23.01 -0.89
CA ASP A 276 7.01 21.73 -0.32
C ASP A 276 8.56 21.64 -0.24
N PHE A 277 9.27 22.39 -1.10
CA PHE A 277 10.73 22.48 -1.13
C PHE A 277 11.33 23.43 -0.09
N ARG A 278 10.50 24.28 0.55
CA ARG A 278 10.95 25.35 1.46
C ARG A 278 10.10 25.41 2.74
N MET A 279 9.75 24.25 3.26
CA MET A 279 8.84 24.11 4.40
C MET A 279 9.37 24.77 5.68
N ALA A 280 10.65 24.61 6.02
CA ALA A 280 11.24 25.24 7.19
C ALA A 280 11.36 26.76 7.03
N THR A 281 11.79 27.25 5.85
CA THR A 281 11.81 28.69 5.57
C THR A 281 10.41 29.30 5.63
N ARG A 282 9.40 28.59 5.11
CA ARG A 282 8.03 29.11 5.02
C ARG A 282 7.28 29.07 6.35
N TYR A 283 7.45 28.02 7.14
CA TYR A 283 6.61 27.74 8.31
C TYR A 283 7.39 27.77 9.63
N GLY A 284 8.72 27.91 9.60
CA GLY A 284 9.57 27.66 10.75
C GLY A 284 9.74 26.15 11.01
N ILE A 285 10.49 25.82 12.07
CA ILE A 285 10.76 24.44 12.48
C ILE A 285 10.00 24.18 13.77
N PRO A 286 8.94 23.34 13.76
CA PRO A 286 8.23 22.96 14.97
C PRO A 286 9.13 22.30 16.01
N ASP A 287 8.87 22.56 17.28
CA ASP A 287 9.56 21.92 18.40
C ASP A 287 9.45 20.40 18.30
N GLY A 288 10.57 19.70 18.46
CA GLY A 288 10.61 18.23 18.37
C GLY A 288 10.55 17.67 16.94
N SER A 289 10.60 18.52 15.92
CA SER A 289 10.70 18.10 14.52
C SER A 289 12.12 18.25 13.96
N SER A 290 12.36 17.60 12.82
CA SER A 290 13.52 17.79 11.95
C SER A 290 13.15 18.41 10.60
N LEU A 291 12.06 19.18 10.58
CA LEU A 291 11.58 19.86 9.39
C LEU A 291 12.70 20.71 8.79
N SER A 292 12.93 20.56 7.50
CA SER A 292 14.02 21.21 6.79
C SER A 292 13.60 21.56 5.37
N ASP A 293 14.37 22.43 4.75
CA ASP A 293 14.20 22.76 3.34
C ASP A 293 14.96 21.77 2.47
N TRP A 294 14.47 21.56 1.26
CA TRP A 294 15.18 20.79 0.27
C TRP A 294 16.45 21.56 -0.16
N PRO A 295 17.55 20.86 -0.48
CA PRO A 295 18.76 21.50 -1.00
C PRO A 295 18.63 21.91 -2.47
N ILE A 296 17.47 21.64 -3.09
CA ILE A 296 17.09 22.00 -4.45
C ILE A 296 15.73 22.69 -4.39
N ASN A 297 15.42 23.48 -5.41
CA ASN A 297 14.09 24.09 -5.55
C ASN A 297 13.23 23.40 -6.63
N TYR A 298 11.98 23.82 -6.75
CA TYR A 298 11.04 23.28 -7.73
C TYR A 298 11.52 23.47 -9.18
N ASP A 299 12.07 24.63 -9.52
CA ASP A 299 12.47 24.96 -10.89
C ASP A 299 13.62 24.06 -11.38
N GLU A 300 14.51 23.63 -10.48
CA GLU A 300 15.55 22.65 -10.77
C GLU A 300 15.00 21.24 -11.08
N LEU A 301 13.80 20.92 -10.59
CA LEU A 301 13.15 19.61 -10.78
C LEU A 301 12.04 19.65 -11.85
N GLU A 302 11.59 20.83 -12.27
CA GLU A 302 10.45 21.04 -13.16
C GLU A 302 10.59 20.25 -14.48
N SER A 303 11.73 20.35 -15.15
CA SER A 303 11.97 19.62 -16.39
C SER A 303 11.99 18.10 -16.21
N TYR A 304 12.37 17.63 -15.01
CA TYR A 304 12.37 16.20 -14.70
C TYR A 304 10.97 15.70 -14.33
N TYR A 305 10.11 16.55 -13.75
CA TYR A 305 8.69 16.25 -13.63
C TYR A 305 8.03 16.12 -15.00
N GLU A 306 8.28 17.06 -15.91
CA GLU A 306 7.75 16.99 -17.28
C GLU A 306 8.23 15.73 -18.01
N ARG A 307 9.53 15.41 -17.89
CA ARG A 307 10.12 14.17 -18.44
C ARG A 307 9.47 12.93 -17.84
N ALA A 308 9.28 12.86 -16.52
CA ALA A 308 8.62 11.75 -15.87
C ALA A 308 7.14 11.60 -16.30
N GLU A 309 6.43 12.72 -16.46
CA GLU A 309 5.07 12.73 -16.98
C GLU A 309 5.02 12.13 -18.39
N TRP A 310 5.90 12.55 -19.29
CA TRP A 310 5.92 12.14 -20.70
C TRP A 310 6.49 10.74 -20.97
N GLU A 311 7.64 10.39 -20.37
CA GLU A 311 8.33 9.13 -20.63
C GLU A 311 7.69 7.93 -19.91
N VAL A 312 7.04 8.15 -18.76
CA VAL A 312 6.31 7.08 -18.05
C VAL A 312 4.84 7.04 -18.45
N GLY A 313 4.26 8.19 -18.83
CA GLY A 313 2.91 8.31 -19.38
C GLY A 313 1.85 8.71 -18.35
N VAL A 314 1.66 10.02 -18.13
CA VAL A 314 0.63 10.55 -17.22
C VAL A 314 -0.59 11.06 -17.99
N SER A 315 -1.79 10.57 -17.64
CA SER A 315 -3.04 11.20 -18.03
C SER A 315 -3.39 12.34 -17.08
N GLY A 316 -3.89 13.45 -17.59
CA GLY A 316 -4.27 14.59 -16.75
C GLY A 316 -4.90 15.75 -17.51
N ASP A 317 -5.27 16.78 -16.75
CA ASP A 317 -5.82 18.04 -17.24
C ASP A 317 -4.98 19.18 -16.65
N CYS A 318 -4.39 20.00 -17.51
CA CYS A 318 -3.50 21.08 -17.10
C CYS A 318 -4.24 22.24 -16.42
N ASP A 319 -5.53 22.42 -16.71
CA ASP A 319 -6.34 23.52 -16.18
C ASP A 319 -6.98 23.17 -14.83
N ALA A 320 -6.96 21.89 -14.44
CA ALA A 320 -7.63 21.38 -13.24
C ALA A 320 -6.99 21.84 -11.93
N HIS A 321 -5.67 21.99 -11.90
CA HIS A 321 -4.89 22.29 -10.70
C HIS A 321 -3.80 23.34 -10.99
N PRO A 322 -4.17 24.60 -11.26
CA PRO A 322 -3.22 25.63 -11.71
C PRO A 322 -2.11 25.94 -10.70
N GLY A 323 -2.34 25.66 -9.40
CA GLY A 323 -1.32 25.79 -8.36
C GLY A 323 -0.32 24.62 -8.29
N ARG A 324 -0.52 23.52 -9.04
CA ARG A 324 0.30 22.30 -8.95
C ARG A 324 1.43 22.26 -9.97
N GLY A 325 2.25 23.30 -9.89
CA GLY A 325 3.48 23.44 -10.66
C GLY A 325 3.24 23.89 -12.10
N ASN A 326 4.23 24.59 -12.66
CA ASN A 326 4.18 25.03 -14.05
C ASN A 326 4.37 23.85 -14.99
N ARG A 327 3.72 23.85 -16.15
CA ARG A 327 3.88 22.85 -17.21
C ARG A 327 4.14 23.56 -18.52
N ARG A 328 5.26 23.23 -19.18
CA ARG A 328 5.60 23.80 -20.49
C ARG A 328 4.91 23.01 -21.60
N LEU A 329 4.87 21.69 -21.44
CA LEU A 329 4.09 20.78 -22.26
C LEU A 329 2.81 20.36 -21.54
N PRO A 330 1.71 20.14 -22.27
CA PRO A 330 0.53 19.51 -21.68
C PRO A 330 0.86 18.09 -21.21
N TYR A 331 -0.03 17.51 -20.42
CA TYR A 331 0.05 16.08 -20.12
C TYR A 331 0.07 15.25 -21.42
N PRO A 332 0.82 14.13 -21.47
CA PRO A 332 0.92 13.30 -22.66
C PRO A 332 -0.40 12.63 -23.09
N MET A 333 -1.36 12.55 -22.18
CA MET A 333 -2.69 11.99 -22.42
C MET A 333 -3.76 12.82 -21.69
N PRO A 334 -4.99 12.89 -22.22
CA PRO A 334 -6.09 13.58 -21.53
C PRO A 334 -6.44 12.87 -20.22
N ALA A 335 -7.06 13.58 -19.28
CA ALA A 335 -7.57 12.99 -18.05
C ALA A 335 -8.57 11.86 -18.32
N LEU A 336 -8.63 10.86 -17.42
CA LEU A 336 -9.70 9.87 -17.41
C LEU A 336 -11.05 10.54 -17.10
N SER A 337 -12.13 9.98 -17.64
CA SER A 337 -13.49 10.46 -17.40
C SER A 337 -13.84 10.41 -15.91
N ARG A 338 -14.64 11.39 -15.46
CA ARG A 338 -15.18 11.42 -14.11
C ARG A 338 -16.08 10.20 -13.84
N THR A 339 -16.09 9.76 -12.59
CA THR A 339 -17.09 8.82 -12.06
C THR A 339 -18.33 9.59 -11.62
N LEU A 340 -19.44 8.86 -11.41
CA LEU A 340 -20.65 9.41 -10.81
C LEU A 340 -20.38 10.14 -9.48
N GLU A 341 -19.49 9.59 -8.66
CA GLU A 341 -19.11 10.18 -7.37
C GLU A 341 -18.40 11.52 -7.57
N ALA A 342 -17.47 11.57 -8.53
CA ALA A 342 -16.72 12.78 -8.82
C ALA A 342 -17.60 13.90 -9.39
N GLU A 343 -18.62 13.58 -10.19
CA GLU A 343 -19.61 14.56 -10.63
C GLU A 343 -20.39 15.15 -9.45
N ARG A 344 -20.84 14.30 -8.52
CA ARG A 344 -21.54 14.74 -7.30
C ARG A 344 -20.65 15.63 -6.44
N LEU A 345 -19.40 15.26 -6.24
CA LEU A 345 -18.42 16.05 -5.49
C LEU A 345 -18.05 17.35 -6.21
N ALA A 346 -17.97 17.37 -7.55
CA ALA A 346 -17.73 18.60 -8.31
C ALA A 346 -18.84 19.64 -8.08
N GLN A 347 -20.11 19.20 -8.02
CA GLN A 347 -21.23 20.07 -7.68
C GLN A 347 -21.10 20.64 -6.26
N GLY A 348 -20.68 19.80 -5.30
CA GLY A 348 -20.39 20.23 -3.93
C GLY A 348 -19.26 21.27 -3.87
N ALA A 349 -18.15 21.02 -4.58
CA ALA A 349 -17.03 21.96 -4.67
C ALA A 349 -17.44 23.29 -5.28
N ALA A 350 -18.24 23.28 -6.34
CA ALA A 350 -18.75 24.50 -6.98
C ALA A 350 -19.59 25.36 -6.02
N LYS A 351 -20.45 24.76 -5.19
CA LYS A 351 -21.22 25.48 -4.15
C LYS A 351 -20.33 26.13 -3.10
N LEU A 352 -19.19 25.51 -2.79
CA LEU A 352 -18.20 26.02 -1.84
C LEU A 352 -17.22 27.02 -2.48
N GLY A 353 -17.26 27.19 -3.81
CA GLY A 353 -16.27 27.97 -4.56
C GLY A 353 -14.87 27.36 -4.50
N TRP A 354 -14.77 26.03 -4.37
CA TRP A 354 -13.50 25.31 -4.31
C TRP A 354 -13.01 24.93 -5.70
N ASP A 355 -11.70 25.03 -5.90
CA ASP A 355 -10.97 24.45 -7.02
C ASP A 355 -10.87 22.93 -6.83
N ALA A 356 -11.66 22.18 -7.59
CA ALA A 356 -11.62 20.72 -7.60
C ALA A 356 -11.72 20.20 -9.04
N GLY A 357 -10.82 19.29 -9.41
CA GLY A 357 -10.68 18.84 -10.80
C GLY A 357 -10.10 17.44 -10.94
N PRO A 358 -10.01 16.92 -12.17
CA PRO A 358 -9.48 15.60 -12.47
C PRO A 358 -8.11 15.33 -11.85
N VAL A 359 -7.87 14.08 -11.45
CA VAL A 359 -6.61 13.66 -10.82
C VAL A 359 -5.62 13.22 -11.89
N PRO A 360 -4.35 13.69 -11.87
CA PRO A 360 -3.32 13.18 -12.77
C PRO A 360 -2.94 11.75 -12.39
N LEU A 361 -2.89 10.87 -13.38
CA LEU A 361 -2.72 9.43 -13.16
C LEU A 361 -1.66 8.85 -14.10
N LEU A 362 -0.77 8.02 -13.55
CA LEU A 362 0.11 7.12 -14.28
C LEU A 362 -0.70 5.91 -14.81
N ILE A 363 -1.73 6.22 -15.60
CA ILE A 363 -2.64 5.27 -16.25
C ILE A 363 -2.90 5.78 -17.66
N ASN A 364 -2.79 4.88 -18.64
CA ASN A 364 -3.14 5.15 -20.02
C ASN A 364 -4.64 5.44 -20.17
N SER A 365 -5.03 6.69 -20.47
CA SER A 365 -6.43 7.04 -20.79
C SER A 365 -6.76 6.77 -22.26
N VAL A 366 -5.75 6.71 -23.10
CA VAL A 366 -5.77 6.27 -24.51
C VAL A 366 -4.65 5.25 -24.71
N GLU A 367 -4.70 4.48 -25.80
CA GLU A 367 -3.58 3.60 -26.14
C GLU A 367 -2.29 4.42 -26.34
N ARG A 368 -1.20 3.98 -25.72
CA ARG A 368 0.08 4.69 -25.76
C ARG A 368 1.23 3.73 -25.49
N ASP A 369 2.35 3.91 -26.19
CA ASP A 369 3.61 3.18 -25.99
C ASP A 369 3.42 1.65 -26.04
N GLY A 370 2.56 1.20 -26.97
CA GLY A 370 2.21 -0.21 -27.17
C GLY A 370 1.35 -0.82 -26.05
N ARG A 371 0.78 0.00 -25.15
CA ARG A 371 -0.04 -0.43 -24.02
C ARG A 371 -1.49 0.08 -24.13
N PRO A 372 -2.49 -0.79 -23.85
CA PRO A 372 -3.90 -0.42 -24.00
C PRO A 372 -4.34 0.75 -23.12
N ALA A 373 -5.45 1.39 -23.53
CA ALA A 373 -6.19 2.31 -22.67
C ALA A 373 -6.80 1.58 -21.46
N CYS A 374 -7.12 2.34 -20.40
CA CYS A 374 -7.68 1.81 -19.18
C CYS A 374 -9.04 1.13 -19.38
N GLY A 375 -9.11 -0.17 -19.06
CA GLY A 375 -10.38 -0.92 -19.05
C GLY A 375 -11.33 -0.61 -17.88
N ARG A 376 -11.00 0.35 -17.01
CA ARG A 376 -11.84 0.80 -15.87
C ARG A 376 -12.26 -0.31 -14.88
N CYS A 377 -11.35 -1.24 -14.58
CA CYS A 377 -11.66 -2.48 -13.83
C CYS A 377 -12.06 -2.35 -12.34
N GLY A 378 -11.85 -1.19 -11.72
CA GLY A 378 -12.13 -0.97 -10.29
C GLY A 378 -11.13 -1.63 -9.31
N GLN A 379 -10.11 -2.36 -9.78
CA GLN A 379 -9.14 -3.04 -8.91
C GLN A 379 -7.72 -2.48 -9.12
N CYS A 380 -7.49 -1.25 -8.70
CA CYS A 380 -6.17 -0.62 -8.83
C CYS A 380 -5.27 -0.84 -7.60
N VAL A 381 -5.72 -0.40 -6.42
CA VAL A 381 -4.90 -0.45 -5.19
C VAL A 381 -4.93 -1.84 -4.59
N GLY A 382 -3.75 -2.43 -4.40
CA GLY A 382 -3.58 -3.79 -3.90
C GLY A 382 -3.55 -4.85 -5.00
N PHE A 383 -3.74 -4.50 -6.28
CA PHE A 383 -3.88 -5.47 -7.37
C PHE A 383 -3.04 -5.10 -8.59
N ALA A 384 -2.57 -6.13 -9.31
CA ALA A 384 -2.04 -5.93 -10.66
C ALA A 384 -3.15 -5.47 -11.61
N CYS A 385 -2.79 -4.73 -12.65
CA CYS A 385 -3.76 -4.22 -13.63
C CYS A 385 -4.05 -5.28 -14.70
N PRO A 386 -5.32 -5.70 -14.91
CA PRO A 386 -5.65 -6.74 -15.90
C PRO A 386 -5.45 -6.29 -17.36
N THR A 387 -5.42 -4.98 -17.60
CA THR A 387 -5.26 -4.40 -18.96
C THR A 387 -3.85 -3.87 -19.22
N ASN A 388 -2.94 -4.01 -18.25
CA ASN A 388 -1.58 -3.45 -18.30
C ASN A 388 -1.53 -1.93 -18.57
N SER A 389 -2.65 -1.21 -18.40
CA SER A 389 -2.78 0.22 -18.66
C SER A 389 -2.24 1.09 -17.52
N LYS A 390 -2.23 0.56 -16.29
CA LYS A 390 -1.60 1.18 -15.12
C LYS A 390 -0.09 1.06 -15.25
N ASN A 391 0.63 2.17 -15.23
CA ASN A 391 2.08 2.15 -15.34
C ASN A 391 2.69 1.51 -14.10
N GLY A 392 3.82 0.86 -14.29
CA GLY A 392 4.72 0.48 -13.22
C GLY A 392 6.12 0.29 -13.77
N GLY A 393 7.10 0.16 -12.89
CA GLY A 393 8.49 0.00 -13.32
C GLY A 393 8.67 -1.16 -14.30
N HIS A 394 7.95 -2.26 -14.09
CA HIS A 394 7.97 -3.48 -14.89
C HIS A 394 7.49 -3.34 -16.35
N ASN A 395 6.48 -2.50 -16.63
CA ASN A 395 5.87 -2.38 -17.96
C ASN A 395 6.19 -1.04 -18.66
N THR A 396 7.03 -0.21 -18.05
CA THR A 396 7.50 1.06 -18.63
C THR A 396 9.02 1.07 -18.71
N MET A 397 9.68 1.55 -17.66
CA MET A 397 11.10 1.87 -17.68
C MET A 397 12.00 0.62 -17.65
N LEU A 398 11.68 -0.39 -16.84
CA LEU A 398 12.51 -1.60 -16.78
C LEU A 398 12.50 -2.36 -18.12
N LEU A 399 11.34 -2.38 -18.80
CA LEU A 399 11.24 -3.01 -20.12
C LEU A 399 12.17 -2.33 -21.14
N ARG A 400 12.31 -1.00 -21.09
CA ARG A 400 13.30 -0.27 -21.91
C ARG A 400 14.71 -0.73 -21.61
N ALA A 401 15.08 -0.85 -20.33
CA ALA A 401 16.40 -1.33 -19.92
C ALA A 401 16.70 -2.73 -20.49
N ILE A 402 15.77 -3.67 -20.32
CA ILE A 402 15.90 -5.06 -20.81
C ILE A 402 16.04 -5.11 -22.34
N ASN A 403 15.26 -4.31 -23.06
CA ASN A 403 15.27 -4.29 -24.53
C ASN A 403 16.58 -3.80 -25.14
N THR A 404 17.44 -3.12 -24.37
CA THR A 404 18.79 -2.76 -24.85
C THR A 404 19.73 -3.96 -25.02
N GLY A 405 19.45 -5.08 -24.35
CA GLY A 405 20.38 -6.20 -24.21
C GLY A 405 21.53 -5.96 -23.23
N ASN A 406 21.64 -4.77 -22.65
CA ASN A 406 22.68 -4.39 -21.68
C ASN A 406 22.24 -4.56 -20.21
N CYS A 407 20.97 -4.89 -19.96
CA CYS A 407 20.43 -5.06 -18.62
C CYS A 407 20.15 -6.53 -18.32
N ASP A 408 20.74 -7.04 -17.23
CA ASP A 408 20.35 -8.31 -16.62
C ASP A 408 19.43 -8.04 -15.42
N LEU A 409 18.39 -8.86 -15.26
CA LEU A 409 17.51 -8.85 -14.09
C LEU A 409 17.68 -10.16 -13.32
N ILE A 410 17.85 -10.09 -12.01
CA ILE A 410 17.75 -11.24 -11.12
C ILE A 410 16.70 -10.97 -10.04
N CYS A 411 15.80 -11.94 -9.83
CA CYS A 411 14.73 -11.88 -8.85
C CYS A 411 15.01 -12.81 -7.65
N ASP A 412 14.16 -12.73 -6.63
CA ASP A 412 14.23 -13.55 -5.42
C ASP A 412 15.61 -13.50 -4.75
N THR A 413 16.32 -12.38 -4.90
CA THR A 413 17.72 -12.21 -4.50
C THR A 413 17.90 -10.96 -3.66
N ILE A 414 18.52 -11.11 -2.48
CA ILE A 414 18.80 -10.00 -1.57
C ILE A 414 20.23 -9.53 -1.78
N VAL A 415 20.43 -8.21 -1.86
CA VAL A 415 21.74 -7.60 -1.61
C VAL A 415 21.93 -7.52 -0.10
N GLU A 416 22.79 -8.36 0.47
CA GLU A 416 23.02 -8.40 1.92
C GLU A 416 24.00 -7.29 2.38
N ARG A 417 24.90 -6.87 1.48
CA ARG A 417 25.95 -5.90 1.78
C ARG A 417 26.52 -5.26 0.50
N ILE A 418 26.91 -4.00 0.59
CA ILE A 418 27.75 -3.29 -0.37
C ILE A 418 29.20 -3.34 0.13
N ASP A 419 30.12 -3.80 -0.72
CA ASP A 419 31.54 -3.79 -0.42
C ASP A 419 32.15 -2.44 -0.82
N THR A 420 33.03 -1.90 0.01
CA THR A 420 33.64 -0.58 -0.20
C THR A 420 35.14 -0.57 0.09
N VAL A 421 35.85 0.41 -0.46
CA VAL A 421 37.26 0.67 -0.17
C VAL A 421 37.38 2.05 0.48
N ALA A 422 38.04 2.07 1.64
CA ALA A 422 38.36 3.28 2.42
C ALA A 422 37.17 4.20 2.75
N GLY A 423 35.93 3.70 2.70
CA GLY A 423 34.73 4.51 2.92
C GLY A 423 34.51 5.58 1.84
N LYS A 424 35.04 5.37 0.62
CA LYS A 424 35.01 6.38 -0.46
C LYS A 424 34.50 5.85 -1.80
N HIS A 425 34.57 4.54 -2.01
CA HIS A 425 34.24 3.93 -3.29
C HIS A 425 33.59 2.56 -3.05
N ALA A 426 32.42 2.33 -3.64
CA ALA A 426 31.77 1.03 -3.65
C ALA A 426 32.39 0.15 -4.74
N THR A 427 32.76 -1.10 -4.42
CA THR A 427 33.41 -2.01 -5.38
C THR A 427 32.50 -3.11 -5.91
N GLY A 428 31.33 -3.27 -5.30
CA GLY A 428 30.39 -4.32 -5.64
C GLY A 428 29.39 -4.60 -4.53
N VAL A 429 28.66 -5.70 -4.70
CA VAL A 429 27.63 -6.16 -3.79
C VAL A 429 27.79 -7.63 -3.47
N ARG A 430 27.32 -8.03 -2.29
CA ARG A 430 27.13 -9.43 -1.90
C ARG A 430 25.66 -9.78 -2.03
N LEU A 431 25.40 -10.79 -2.84
CA LEU A 431 24.08 -11.34 -3.11
C LEU A 431 23.86 -12.59 -2.27
N VAL A 432 22.63 -12.77 -1.80
CA VAL A 432 22.16 -14.02 -1.17
C VAL A 432 20.81 -14.42 -1.75
N GLN A 433 20.68 -15.71 -2.05
CA GLN A 433 19.46 -16.32 -2.57
C GLN A 433 19.33 -17.74 -2.00
N GLU A 434 18.09 -18.20 -1.82
CA GLU A 434 17.81 -19.60 -1.55
C GLU A 434 17.43 -20.30 -2.86
N VAL A 435 18.16 -21.33 -3.25
CA VAL A 435 17.91 -22.12 -4.46
C VAL A 435 17.79 -23.58 -4.07
N ALA A 436 16.64 -24.19 -4.33
CA ALA A 436 16.36 -25.59 -4.00
C ALA A 436 16.68 -25.95 -2.52
N GLY A 437 16.30 -25.07 -1.58
CA GLY A 437 16.54 -25.24 -0.15
C GLY A 437 17.97 -24.96 0.33
N SER A 438 18.87 -24.56 -0.57
CA SER A 438 20.25 -24.23 -0.23
C SER A 438 20.50 -22.72 -0.33
N ILE A 439 21.06 -22.13 0.72
CA ILE A 439 21.48 -20.72 0.72
C ILE A 439 22.76 -20.60 -0.10
N GLN A 440 22.71 -19.78 -1.16
CA GLN A 440 23.84 -19.43 -1.99
C GLN A 440 24.23 -17.97 -1.79
N ARG A 441 25.52 -17.68 -1.81
CA ARG A 441 26.06 -16.31 -1.78
C ARG A 441 27.01 -16.08 -2.94
N ARG A 442 26.93 -14.91 -3.55
CA ARG A 442 27.82 -14.49 -4.65
C ARG A 442 28.22 -13.03 -4.49
N GLN A 443 29.49 -12.74 -4.71
CA GLN A 443 29.98 -11.37 -4.83
C GLN A 443 29.97 -10.96 -6.30
N VAL A 444 29.50 -9.75 -6.60
CA VAL A 444 29.48 -9.18 -7.95
C VAL A 444 30.07 -7.78 -7.90
N ARG A 445 31.06 -7.50 -8.77
CA ARG A 445 31.73 -6.20 -8.81
C ARG A 445 30.92 -5.17 -9.60
N ALA A 446 31.05 -3.90 -9.24
CA ALA A 446 30.33 -2.79 -9.85
C ALA A 446 31.23 -1.56 -10.03
N GLY A 447 31.08 -0.84 -11.14
CA GLY A 447 31.65 0.51 -11.29
C GLY A 447 30.84 1.56 -10.54
N HIS A 448 29.51 1.40 -10.50
CA HIS A 448 28.58 2.21 -9.71
C HIS A 448 27.55 1.32 -9.00
N VAL A 449 27.07 1.77 -7.83
CA VAL A 449 25.95 1.13 -7.13
C VAL A 449 24.84 2.14 -6.93
N VAL A 450 23.62 1.79 -7.35
CA VAL A 450 22.40 2.59 -7.19
C VAL A 450 21.45 1.88 -6.24
N ILE A 451 21.12 2.50 -5.13
CA ILE A 451 20.21 1.97 -4.11
C ILE A 451 18.78 2.45 -4.40
N ALA A 452 17.86 1.53 -4.63
CA ALA A 452 16.46 1.80 -4.93
C ALA A 452 15.50 0.78 -4.26
N ALA A 453 15.86 0.34 -3.04
CA ALA A 453 15.16 -0.74 -2.31
C ALA A 453 13.93 -0.25 -1.53
N GLY A 454 13.61 1.05 -1.59
CA GLY A 454 12.55 1.67 -0.79
C GLY A 454 13.06 2.09 0.58
N ALA A 455 12.45 3.12 1.17
CA ALA A 455 13.09 3.88 2.25
C ALA A 455 13.54 3.04 3.45
N ILE A 456 12.78 2.02 3.85
CA ILE A 456 13.17 1.15 4.95
C ILE A 456 14.36 0.25 4.58
N GLU A 457 14.27 -0.49 3.47
CA GLU A 457 15.31 -1.46 3.10
C GLU A 457 16.58 -0.79 2.56
N SER A 458 16.48 0.40 1.94
CA SER A 458 17.63 1.21 1.53
C SER A 458 18.47 1.66 2.73
N ALA A 459 17.81 2.10 3.82
CA ALA A 459 18.51 2.40 5.07
C ALA A 459 19.08 1.15 5.73
N ARG A 460 18.31 0.07 5.79
CA ARG A 460 18.78 -1.22 6.31
C ARG A 460 20.03 -1.71 5.57
N LEU A 461 20.08 -1.55 4.25
CA LEU A 461 21.22 -1.96 3.42
C LEU A 461 22.50 -1.17 3.77
N LEU A 462 22.43 0.17 3.85
CA LEU A 462 23.59 0.97 4.25
C LEU A 462 24.09 0.61 5.66
N LEU A 463 23.16 0.40 6.61
CA LEU A 463 23.50 -0.01 7.98
C LEU A 463 24.15 -1.40 8.04
N ASN A 464 23.64 -2.38 7.28
CA ASN A 464 24.23 -3.72 7.20
C ASN A 464 25.56 -3.75 6.43
N SER A 465 25.89 -2.68 5.72
CA SER A 465 27.11 -2.59 4.92
C SER A 465 28.30 -2.00 5.68
N ALA A 466 28.29 -2.00 7.01
CA ALA A 466 29.39 -1.51 7.85
C ALA A 466 30.77 -2.02 7.39
N SER A 467 31.79 -1.17 7.47
CA SER A 467 33.18 -1.48 7.11
C SER A 467 34.13 -1.02 8.21
N ASP A 468 35.41 -1.37 8.12
CA ASP A 468 36.41 -0.90 9.11
C ASP A 468 36.51 0.63 9.15
N ALA A 469 36.30 1.30 8.00
CA ALA A 469 36.28 2.77 7.92
C ALA A 469 34.95 3.36 8.42
N GLU A 470 33.85 2.60 8.34
CA GLU A 470 32.50 3.04 8.69
C GLU A 470 31.78 1.95 9.50
N PRO A 471 32.15 1.76 10.77
CA PRO A 471 31.72 0.60 11.57
C PRO A 471 30.22 0.61 11.93
N ASN A 472 29.56 1.76 11.78
CA ASN A 472 28.14 1.94 12.07
C ASN A 472 27.25 1.91 10.81
N GLY A 473 27.78 1.39 9.70
CA GLY A 473 27.14 1.42 8.38
C GLY A 473 27.76 2.47 7.47
N ILE A 474 27.83 2.18 6.17
CA ILE A 474 28.40 3.11 5.18
C ILE A 474 27.52 4.35 5.03
N GLY A 475 28.14 5.52 4.85
CA GLY A 475 27.43 6.80 4.80
C GLY A 475 26.81 7.25 6.13
N ASN A 476 27.03 6.50 7.23
CA ASN A 476 26.39 6.74 8.53
C ASN A 476 27.33 7.37 9.58
N GLN A 477 28.41 8.04 9.15
CA GLN A 477 29.40 8.64 10.06
C GLN A 477 28.78 9.62 11.07
N ASN A 478 27.72 10.33 10.65
CA ASN A 478 27.00 11.29 11.48
C ASN A 478 25.67 10.75 12.04
N GLY A 479 25.44 9.43 11.96
CA GLY A 479 24.26 8.79 12.53
C GLY A 479 22.94 9.18 11.86
N GLN A 480 22.97 9.65 10.60
CA GLN A 480 21.81 10.13 9.85
C GLN A 480 21.05 9.00 9.12
N VAL A 481 21.71 7.90 8.77
CA VAL A 481 21.06 6.79 8.05
C VAL A 481 19.90 6.23 8.87
N GLY A 482 18.74 6.17 8.23
CA GLY A 482 17.50 5.66 8.79
C GLY A 482 16.66 6.70 9.52
N ARG A 483 17.20 7.88 9.88
CA ARG A 483 16.43 8.94 10.57
C ARG A 483 15.41 9.61 9.65
N ASN A 484 14.42 10.30 10.24
CA ASN A 484 13.43 11.07 9.51
C ASN A 484 12.54 10.18 8.60
N LEU A 485 12.33 8.93 9.02
CA LEU A 485 11.38 8.04 8.37
C LEU A 485 10.00 8.69 8.43
N GLN A 486 9.45 8.93 7.25
CA GLN A 486 8.16 9.57 7.05
C GLN A 486 7.31 8.74 6.09
N GLY A 487 6.00 8.91 6.19
CA GLY A 487 5.01 8.26 5.34
C GLY A 487 3.99 9.31 4.91
N HIS A 488 2.72 8.98 5.12
CA HIS A 488 1.69 9.99 5.34
C HIS A 488 0.71 9.47 6.36
N VAL A 489 0.17 10.42 7.10
CA VAL A 489 -1.08 10.23 7.78
C VAL A 489 -2.22 10.45 6.78
N TYR A 490 -3.16 9.51 6.72
CA TYR A 490 -4.37 9.63 5.90
C TYR A 490 -5.56 10.00 6.78
N THR A 491 -6.39 10.91 6.28
CA THR A 491 -7.52 11.48 7.00
C THR A 491 -8.63 11.85 6.02
N GLY A 492 -9.85 12.01 6.52
CA GLY A 492 -10.99 12.35 5.69
C GLY A 492 -12.33 12.10 6.36
N ALA A 493 -13.33 11.81 5.54
CA ALA A 493 -14.67 11.47 5.98
C ALA A 493 -15.38 10.57 4.98
N TYR A 494 -16.28 9.74 5.49
CA TYR A 494 -17.26 9.03 4.69
C TYR A 494 -18.60 9.78 4.75
N GLY A 495 -19.36 9.67 3.67
CA GLY A 495 -20.69 10.27 3.56
C GLY A 495 -21.67 9.34 2.91
N LEU A 496 -22.84 9.14 3.52
CA LEU A 496 -23.94 8.34 2.99
C LEU A 496 -24.98 9.25 2.33
N PHE A 497 -25.40 8.90 1.12
CA PHE A 497 -26.40 9.61 0.31
C PHE A 497 -27.74 8.87 0.28
N ASP A 498 -28.80 9.56 -0.13
CA ASP A 498 -30.12 8.94 -0.36
C ASP A 498 -30.16 8.16 -1.69
N ASP A 499 -29.44 8.63 -2.70
CA ASP A 499 -29.32 8.02 -4.03
C ASP A 499 -27.91 7.40 -4.28
N PRO A 500 -27.79 6.42 -5.20
CA PRO A 500 -26.50 5.88 -5.60
C PRO A 500 -25.57 6.97 -6.16
N VAL A 501 -24.34 7.00 -5.66
CA VAL A 501 -23.27 7.91 -6.10
C VAL A 501 -22.05 7.18 -6.65
N GLN A 502 -22.00 5.85 -6.54
CA GLN A 502 -20.92 5.02 -7.06
C GLN A 502 -21.39 4.24 -8.29
N ASP A 503 -20.54 4.17 -9.32
CA ASP A 503 -20.75 3.41 -10.54
C ASP A 503 -19.87 2.14 -10.61
N GLY A 504 -18.98 1.93 -9.63
CA GLY A 504 -18.03 0.82 -9.57
C GLY A 504 -16.87 0.92 -10.57
N LEU A 505 -16.81 2.00 -11.37
CA LEU A 505 -15.88 2.10 -12.49
C LEU A 505 -14.50 2.58 -12.03
N GLY A 506 -13.48 1.81 -12.38
CA GLY A 506 -12.10 2.14 -12.07
C GLY A 506 -11.58 3.38 -12.81
N PRO A 507 -10.55 4.04 -12.26
CA PRO A 507 -9.84 3.70 -11.01
C PRO A 507 -10.58 4.11 -9.72
N GLY A 508 -11.76 4.73 -9.81
CA GLY A 508 -12.51 5.30 -8.70
C GLY A 508 -12.12 6.75 -8.43
N VAL A 509 -10.85 7.00 -8.07
CA VAL A 509 -10.32 8.35 -7.91
C VAL A 509 -10.40 9.11 -9.24
N SER A 510 -11.11 10.23 -9.26
CA SER A 510 -11.30 11.05 -10.46
C SER A 510 -11.56 12.53 -10.16
N ILE A 511 -11.60 12.94 -8.89
CA ILE A 511 -11.60 14.35 -8.49
C ILE A 511 -10.77 14.57 -7.23
N ALA A 512 -10.03 15.67 -7.19
CA ALA A 512 -9.33 16.13 -6.01
C ALA A 512 -9.37 17.66 -5.90
N THR A 513 -9.12 18.16 -4.70
CA THR A 513 -8.73 19.56 -4.44
C THR A 513 -7.41 19.59 -3.71
N CYS A 514 -6.53 20.50 -4.13
CA CYS A 514 -5.22 20.72 -3.50
C CYS A 514 -5.18 21.97 -2.63
N ARG A 515 -6.32 22.63 -2.46
CA ARG A 515 -6.48 23.89 -1.74
C ARG A 515 -5.87 23.90 -0.35
N PHE A 516 -5.88 22.76 0.33
CA PHE A 516 -5.45 22.65 1.73
C PHE A 516 -3.98 22.26 1.90
N ALA A 517 -3.21 22.15 0.82
CA ALA A 517 -1.80 21.78 0.90
C ALA A 517 -0.92 22.89 1.51
N HIS A 518 -1.24 24.15 1.20
CA HIS A 518 -0.60 25.34 1.77
C HIS A 518 -1.60 26.49 1.85
N GLY A 519 -1.28 27.55 2.61
CA GLY A 519 -2.08 28.79 2.61
C GLY A 519 -3.51 28.64 3.17
N ASN A 520 -3.74 27.63 4.00
CA ASN A 520 -5.04 27.22 4.52
C ASN A 520 -5.67 28.16 5.57
N GLY A 521 -4.99 29.21 6.03
CA GLY A 521 -5.53 30.19 6.99
C GLY A 521 -5.77 29.67 8.42
N GLY A 522 -5.67 28.36 8.65
CA GLY A 522 -5.86 27.71 9.96
C GLY A 522 -4.58 27.56 10.78
N GLY A 523 -3.48 28.16 10.32
CA GLY A 523 -2.18 28.12 11.00
C GLY A 523 -1.53 26.74 11.05
N ILE A 524 -1.97 25.76 10.25
CA ILE A 524 -1.30 24.45 10.13
C ILE A 524 -0.04 24.54 9.25
N ILE A 525 0.92 23.67 9.52
CA ILE A 525 2.18 23.58 8.76
C ILE A 525 2.01 22.60 7.63
N GLY A 526 2.10 23.11 6.40
CA GLY A 526 1.70 22.36 5.21
C GLY A 526 0.21 22.03 5.24
N GLY A 527 -0.11 20.78 4.96
CA GLY A 527 -1.47 20.25 4.86
C GLY A 527 -1.50 19.13 3.83
N GLY A 528 -2.59 19.02 3.07
CA GLY A 528 -2.73 17.94 2.11
C GLY A 528 -3.78 18.20 1.04
N MET A 529 -3.86 17.28 0.09
CA MET A 529 -5.00 17.21 -0.82
C MET A 529 -6.16 16.42 -0.22
N LEU A 530 -7.37 16.65 -0.74
CA LEU A 530 -8.51 15.76 -0.55
C LEU A 530 -8.98 15.26 -1.90
N ALA A 531 -9.25 13.97 -2.01
CA ALA A 531 -9.75 13.33 -3.22
C ALA A 531 -10.87 12.35 -2.90
N ASN A 532 -11.75 12.11 -3.87
CA ASN A 532 -12.59 10.93 -3.81
C ASN A 532 -11.71 9.68 -3.96
N GLU A 533 -12.08 8.58 -3.32
CA GLU A 533 -11.18 7.44 -3.26
C GLU A 533 -11.36 6.40 -4.37
N PHE A 534 -10.47 5.41 -4.38
CA PHE A 534 -10.50 4.29 -5.31
C PHE A 534 -11.75 3.45 -5.08
N THR A 535 -12.13 2.67 -6.09
CA THR A 535 -13.24 1.72 -5.98
C THR A 535 -12.99 0.79 -4.79
N ARG A 536 -13.98 0.66 -3.92
CA ARG A 536 -13.85 -0.07 -2.66
C ARG A 536 -14.36 -1.49 -2.81
N LEU A 537 -13.57 -2.47 -2.36
CA LEU A 537 -14.07 -3.84 -2.23
C LEU A 537 -15.24 -3.89 -1.22
N PRO A 538 -16.22 -4.79 -1.42
CA PRO A 538 -17.30 -5.02 -0.45
C PRO A 538 -16.79 -5.28 0.98
N LEU A 539 -15.70 -6.05 1.13
CA LEU A 539 -15.07 -6.32 2.42
C LEU A 539 -14.51 -5.06 3.09
N ILE A 540 -13.95 -4.13 2.30
CA ILE A 540 -13.46 -2.85 2.82
C ILE A 540 -14.64 -1.98 3.21
N HIS A 541 -15.75 -2.02 2.46
CA HIS A 541 -16.94 -1.28 2.81
C HIS A 541 -17.47 -1.73 4.18
N TRP A 542 -17.64 -3.03 4.40
CA TRP A 542 -18.08 -3.57 5.68
C TRP A 542 -17.09 -3.22 6.82
N ASN A 543 -15.78 -3.39 6.61
CA ASN A 543 -14.77 -3.17 7.66
C ASN A 543 -14.54 -1.69 8.00
N ARG A 544 -14.65 -0.77 7.02
CA ARG A 544 -14.16 0.61 7.18
C ARG A 544 -15.16 1.70 6.80
N ALA A 545 -16.16 1.40 5.98
CA ALA A 545 -17.02 2.42 5.36
C ALA A 545 -18.52 2.31 5.72
N LEU A 546 -18.91 1.36 6.56
CA LEU A 546 -20.22 1.40 7.20
C LEU A 546 -20.19 2.43 8.34
N ALA A 547 -21.30 3.13 8.55
CA ALA A 547 -21.44 4.08 9.66
C ALA A 547 -21.17 3.39 11.02
N PRO A 548 -20.63 4.11 12.01
CA PRO A 548 -20.27 3.50 13.30
C PRO A 548 -21.43 2.79 14.01
N ASP A 549 -22.65 3.30 13.85
CA ASP A 549 -23.91 2.80 14.41
C ASP A 549 -24.67 1.83 13.48
N ALA A 550 -24.15 1.59 12.28
CA ALA A 550 -24.77 0.67 11.33
C ALA A 550 -24.73 -0.78 11.84
N ALA A 551 -25.87 -1.48 11.69
CA ALA A 551 -25.96 -2.90 11.96
C ALA A 551 -24.93 -3.70 11.13
N ARG A 552 -24.28 -4.69 11.76
CA ARG A 552 -23.16 -5.43 11.17
C ARG A 552 -23.50 -6.85 10.73
N TRP A 553 -24.62 -7.38 11.20
CA TRP A 553 -25.10 -8.74 10.97
C TRP A 553 -26.63 -8.79 10.99
N GLY A 554 -27.18 -9.96 10.70
CA GLY A 554 -28.62 -10.21 10.61
C GLY A 554 -29.27 -9.53 9.40
N SER A 555 -30.60 -9.55 9.36
CA SER A 555 -31.36 -8.93 8.27
C SER A 555 -31.04 -7.44 8.11
N SER A 556 -30.88 -6.72 9.23
CA SER A 556 -30.52 -5.29 9.21
C SER A 556 -29.11 -5.04 8.67
N GLY A 557 -28.12 -5.88 9.01
CA GLY A 557 -26.76 -5.74 8.48
C GLY A 557 -26.67 -6.06 6.98
N LYS A 558 -27.39 -7.08 6.52
CA LYS A 558 -27.49 -7.42 5.08
C LYS A 558 -28.21 -6.32 4.30
N ALA A 559 -29.31 -5.79 4.83
CA ALA A 559 -30.02 -4.65 4.25
C ALA A 559 -29.13 -3.40 4.18
N MET A 560 -28.36 -3.12 5.25
CA MET A 560 -27.43 -2.00 5.28
C MET A 560 -26.38 -2.12 4.17
N MET A 561 -25.72 -3.28 4.02
CA MET A 561 -24.75 -3.49 2.93
C MET A 561 -25.35 -3.21 1.54
N ARG A 562 -26.60 -3.65 1.31
CA ARG A 562 -27.35 -3.39 0.06
C ARG A 562 -27.67 -1.92 -0.13
N GLU A 563 -28.05 -1.22 0.95
CA GLU A 563 -28.42 0.19 0.92
C GLU A 563 -27.20 1.11 0.76
N SER A 564 -26.10 0.84 1.47
CA SER A 564 -24.99 1.78 1.63
C SER A 564 -23.88 1.61 0.60
N TYR A 565 -23.68 0.42 0.01
CA TYR A 565 -22.48 0.15 -0.79
C TYR A 565 -22.29 1.16 -1.94
N LEU A 566 -23.32 1.34 -2.77
CA LEU A 566 -23.29 2.31 -3.88
C LEU A 566 -23.63 3.76 -3.46
N ARG A 567 -24.08 3.97 -2.23
CA ARG A 567 -24.53 5.28 -1.72
C ARG A 567 -23.52 5.95 -0.79
N THR A 568 -22.41 5.30 -0.48
CA THR A 568 -21.38 5.89 0.39
C THR A 568 -20.23 6.45 -0.45
N SER A 569 -19.94 7.74 -0.31
CA SER A 569 -18.72 8.38 -0.79
C SER A 569 -17.60 8.29 0.25
N HIS A 570 -16.35 8.37 -0.21
CA HIS A 570 -15.18 8.52 0.66
C HIS A 570 -14.27 9.62 0.15
N VAL A 571 -14.17 10.72 0.90
CA VAL A 571 -13.25 11.81 0.62
C VAL A 571 -12.10 11.74 1.61
N GLN A 572 -10.89 11.49 1.12
CA GLN A 572 -9.70 11.41 1.96
C GLN A 572 -8.44 11.85 1.22
N GLY A 573 -7.36 12.06 1.95
CA GLY A 573 -6.05 12.26 1.34
C GLY A 573 -4.89 12.20 2.32
N PRO A 574 -3.67 12.14 1.77
CA PRO A 574 -2.45 12.23 2.55
C PRO A 574 -2.25 13.65 3.08
N ILE A 575 -1.64 13.75 4.26
CA ILE A 575 -1.17 15.02 4.82
C ILE A 575 0.36 15.05 4.89
N GLN A 576 0.96 16.23 4.73
CA GLN A 576 2.39 16.45 4.93
C GLN A 576 2.78 16.03 6.34
N ASP A 577 3.51 14.93 6.43
CA ASP A 577 4.01 14.45 7.71
C ASP A 577 5.20 15.32 8.15
N ILE A 578 5.17 15.81 9.38
CA ILE A 578 6.27 16.58 9.95
C ILE A 578 7.34 15.59 10.41
N PRO A 579 8.54 15.59 9.79
CA PRO A 579 9.56 14.59 10.08
C PRO A 579 10.12 14.78 11.49
N THR A 580 10.51 13.68 12.12
CA THR A 580 11.22 13.66 13.40
C THR A 580 12.46 12.76 13.31
N PRO A 581 13.58 13.10 13.96
CA PRO A 581 14.76 12.22 13.96
C PRO A 581 14.54 10.86 14.62
N GLU A 582 13.55 10.73 15.49
CA GLU A 582 13.21 9.54 16.28
C GLU A 582 12.35 8.55 15.49
N SER A 583 11.59 9.03 14.52
CA SER A 583 10.98 8.20 13.50
C SER A 583 12.08 7.68 12.59
N ARG A 584 12.49 6.42 12.79
CA ARG A 584 13.69 5.89 12.13
C ARG A 584 13.78 4.38 11.99
N VAL A 585 14.65 3.99 11.07
CA VAL A 585 15.13 2.62 10.87
C VAL A 585 16.45 2.43 11.61
N ARG A 586 16.60 1.28 12.27
CA ARG A 586 17.83 0.73 12.83
C ARG A 586 17.96 -0.75 12.44
N LEU A 587 19.08 -1.36 12.78
CA LEU A 587 19.20 -2.82 12.78
C LEU A 587 18.74 -3.36 14.14
N SER A 588 17.96 -4.44 14.13
CA SER A 588 17.66 -5.18 15.34
C SER A 588 18.95 -5.80 15.90
N PRO A 589 19.24 -5.66 17.20
CA PRO A 589 20.37 -6.33 17.83
C PRO A 589 20.08 -7.81 18.14
N THR A 590 18.82 -8.22 18.14
CA THR A 590 18.39 -9.56 18.61
C THR A 590 17.77 -10.43 17.52
N VAL A 591 17.24 -9.82 16.45
CA VAL A 591 16.49 -10.53 15.42
C VAL A 591 17.21 -10.48 14.07
N LYS A 592 17.29 -11.64 13.43
CA LYS A 592 17.84 -11.83 12.08
C LYS A 592 16.80 -12.49 11.19
N ASP A 593 16.89 -12.24 9.89
CA ASP A 593 16.09 -12.95 8.89
C ASP A 593 16.64 -14.36 8.62
N ARG A 594 15.96 -15.11 7.76
CA ARG A 594 16.35 -16.48 7.37
C ARG A 594 17.76 -16.62 6.80
N PHE A 595 18.36 -15.53 6.32
CA PHE A 595 19.71 -15.52 5.78
C PHE A 595 20.77 -15.17 6.84
N GLY A 596 20.34 -14.88 8.07
CA GLY A 596 21.21 -14.46 9.16
C GLY A 596 21.53 -12.96 9.15
N ILE A 597 20.80 -12.16 8.38
CA ILE A 597 21.00 -10.71 8.25
C ILE A 597 20.15 -9.99 9.31
N PRO A 598 20.70 -9.05 10.09
CA PRO A 598 19.91 -8.24 11.03
C PRO A 598 18.70 -7.58 10.34
N VAL A 599 17.52 -7.69 10.95
CA VAL A 599 16.28 -7.13 10.40
C VAL A 599 16.14 -5.64 10.70
N ALA A 600 15.25 -4.95 9.98
CA ALA A 600 14.91 -3.58 10.31
C ALA A 600 14.18 -3.53 11.66
N GLN A 601 14.67 -2.69 12.56
CA GLN A 601 13.99 -2.24 13.77
C GLN A 601 13.45 -0.83 13.53
N LEU A 602 12.13 -0.66 13.61
CA LEU A 602 11.45 0.61 13.41
C LEU A 602 11.14 1.27 14.76
N SER A 603 11.18 2.60 14.82
CA SER A 603 10.69 3.37 15.96
C SER A 603 10.06 4.67 15.49
N GLY A 604 9.24 5.28 16.33
CA GLY A 604 8.71 6.63 16.10
C GLY A 604 7.20 6.73 16.27
N SER A 605 6.71 7.95 16.06
CA SER A 605 5.29 8.29 16.12
C SER A 605 5.02 9.48 15.18
N VAL A 606 3.75 9.69 14.87
CA VAL A 606 3.31 10.90 14.17
C VAL A 606 3.57 12.12 15.05
N HIS A 607 4.10 13.19 14.48
CA HIS A 607 4.28 14.46 15.18
C HIS A 607 2.92 15.14 15.48
N PRO A 608 2.73 15.80 16.64
CA PRO A 608 1.44 16.43 16.99
C PRO A 608 0.90 17.42 15.95
N GLU A 609 1.79 18.15 15.27
CA GLU A 609 1.40 19.06 14.19
C GLU A 609 0.77 18.33 12.99
N SER A 610 1.29 17.15 12.62
CA SER A 610 0.68 16.30 11.58
C SER A 610 -0.75 15.89 11.96
N LEU A 611 -1.00 15.56 13.24
CA LEU A 611 -2.34 15.21 13.73
C LEU A 611 -3.30 16.41 13.71
N ARG A 612 -2.79 17.61 14.02
CA ARG A 612 -3.58 18.85 13.95
C ARG A 612 -3.98 19.18 12.50
N ALA A 613 -3.05 19.06 11.55
CA ALA A 613 -3.34 19.19 10.13
C ALA A 613 -4.35 18.13 9.66
N ALA A 614 -4.21 16.89 10.13
CA ALA A 614 -5.13 15.81 9.77
C ALA A 614 -6.56 16.05 10.27
N ALA A 615 -6.72 16.64 11.47
CA ALA A 615 -8.03 17.00 12.00
C ALA A 615 -8.71 18.09 11.17
N MET A 616 -7.95 19.12 10.74
CA MET A 616 -8.46 20.16 9.85
C MET A 616 -8.89 19.57 8.50
N LEU A 617 -8.09 18.69 7.88
CA LEU A 617 -8.46 18.07 6.61
C LEU A 617 -9.70 17.17 6.71
N ALA A 618 -9.88 16.44 7.83
CA ALA A 618 -11.10 15.68 8.06
C ALA A 618 -12.36 16.56 8.14
N GLU A 619 -12.24 17.75 8.73
CA GLU A 619 -13.32 18.74 8.76
C GLU A 619 -13.65 19.30 7.37
N GLN A 620 -12.63 19.54 6.55
CA GLN A 620 -12.84 19.98 5.17
C GLN A 620 -13.45 18.86 4.30
N ALA A 621 -13.07 17.61 4.51
CA ALA A 621 -13.70 16.47 3.84
C ALA A 621 -15.20 16.36 4.18
N GLU A 622 -15.56 16.51 5.46
CA GLU A 622 -16.96 16.59 5.87
C GLU A 622 -17.69 17.78 5.23
N THR A 623 -17.07 18.97 5.22
CA THR A 623 -17.66 20.17 4.60
C THR A 623 -17.98 19.94 3.12
N TRP A 624 -17.07 19.29 2.40
CA TRP A 624 -17.26 18.95 0.99
C TRP A 624 -18.42 17.97 0.80
N LEU A 625 -18.49 16.93 1.63
CA LEU A 625 -19.56 15.94 1.59
C LEU A 625 -20.94 16.56 1.89
N TRP A 626 -21.05 17.46 2.87
CA TRP A 626 -22.29 18.21 3.13
C TRP A 626 -22.72 19.06 1.95
N ALA A 627 -21.79 19.77 1.31
CA ALA A 627 -22.10 20.53 0.11
C ALA A 627 -22.54 19.64 -1.07
N ALA A 628 -22.00 18.42 -1.14
CA ALA A 628 -22.36 17.42 -2.13
C ALA A 628 -23.76 16.81 -1.90
N GLY A 629 -24.34 16.93 -0.70
CA GLY A 629 -25.72 16.51 -0.41
C GLY A 629 -25.86 15.16 0.29
N VAL A 630 -24.88 14.77 1.11
CA VAL A 630 -25.00 13.62 2.03
C VAL A 630 -26.14 13.79 3.04
N ARG A 631 -26.71 12.68 3.50
CA ARG A 631 -27.66 12.63 4.62
C ARG A 631 -26.99 12.34 5.96
N GLN A 632 -25.82 11.69 5.94
CA GLN A 632 -25.04 11.34 7.13
C GLN A 632 -23.54 11.37 6.79
N VAL A 633 -22.71 11.87 7.72
CA VAL A 633 -21.24 11.89 7.61
C VAL A 633 -20.60 11.39 8.89
N TRP A 634 -19.46 10.70 8.76
CA TRP A 634 -18.56 10.41 9.87
C TRP A 634 -17.11 10.57 9.44
N ARG A 635 -16.33 11.27 10.28
CA ARG A 635 -14.91 11.54 10.04
C ARG A 635 -14.06 10.31 10.35
N THR A 636 -13.01 10.11 9.57
CA THR A 636 -11.92 9.20 9.91
C THR A 636 -10.88 9.95 10.73
N ARG A 637 -10.21 9.25 11.64
CA ARG A 637 -9.12 9.80 12.43
C ARG A 637 -7.89 8.90 12.30
N PRO A 638 -6.71 9.48 12.09
CA PRO A 638 -5.49 8.70 12.08
C PRO A 638 -5.10 8.23 13.47
N GLY A 639 -4.31 7.14 13.52
CA GLY A 639 -3.60 6.74 14.73
C GLY A 639 -2.35 7.60 14.96
N GLY A 640 -1.78 7.51 16.17
CA GLY A 640 -0.53 8.20 16.54
C GLY A 640 0.75 7.39 16.36
N GLY A 641 0.65 6.12 15.94
CA GLY A 641 1.82 5.23 15.72
C GLY A 641 2.68 5.69 14.54
N LEU A 642 3.81 5.02 14.31
CA LEU A 642 4.73 5.37 13.22
C LEU A 642 4.01 5.46 11.86
N SER A 643 4.30 6.51 11.11
CA SER A 643 3.83 6.71 9.74
C SER A 643 4.90 6.26 8.77
N ALA A 644 4.83 4.98 8.37
CA ALA A 644 5.74 4.40 7.39
C ALA A 644 5.01 3.46 6.42
N GLY A 645 3.74 3.74 6.09
CA GLY A 645 2.93 2.95 5.14
C GLY A 645 3.45 3.01 3.69
N GLN A 646 2.56 2.99 2.69
CA GLN A 646 2.97 2.83 1.27
C GLN A 646 3.79 3.99 0.68
N HIS A 647 3.90 5.13 1.36
CA HIS A 647 4.58 6.34 0.90
C HIS A 647 5.87 6.62 1.71
N GLN A 648 6.67 5.58 1.97
CA GLN A 648 7.87 5.69 2.83
C GLN A 648 8.92 6.62 2.22
N ALA A 649 9.52 7.47 3.06
CA ALA A 649 10.48 8.47 2.64
C ALA A 649 11.47 8.88 3.75
N GLY A 650 12.48 9.67 3.37
CA GLY A 650 13.33 10.47 4.28
C GLY A 650 14.50 9.78 4.97
N THR A 651 14.58 8.46 4.91
CA THR A 651 15.60 7.70 5.64
C THR A 651 17.03 7.94 5.18
N LEU A 652 17.23 8.38 3.93
CA LEU A 652 18.51 8.72 3.31
C LEU A 652 18.48 10.15 2.74
N ARG A 653 17.76 11.06 3.42
CA ARG A 653 17.41 12.38 2.88
C ARG A 653 18.62 13.14 2.33
N MET A 654 18.37 13.90 1.27
CA MET A 654 19.36 14.78 0.67
C MET A 654 19.59 16.06 1.49
N GLY A 655 20.78 16.63 1.36
CA GLY A 655 21.14 17.90 1.97
C GLY A 655 22.53 18.37 1.55
N ASN A 656 22.84 19.63 1.87
CA ASN A 656 24.14 20.23 1.57
C ASN A 656 25.22 19.86 2.61
N ASP A 657 24.82 19.40 3.80
CA ASP A 657 25.72 19.15 4.92
C ASP A 657 25.65 17.67 5.35
N PRO A 658 26.77 16.92 5.30
CA PRO A 658 26.82 15.53 5.76
C PRO A 658 26.52 15.36 7.25
N LEU A 659 26.58 16.42 8.08
CA LEU A 659 26.19 16.35 9.49
C LEU A 659 24.68 16.17 9.67
N THR A 660 23.87 16.57 8.68
CA THR A 660 22.40 16.62 8.78
C THR A 660 21.68 15.84 7.67
N SER A 661 22.42 15.24 6.74
CA SER A 661 21.89 14.50 5.58
C SER A 661 22.77 13.30 5.24
N VAL A 662 22.21 12.34 4.48
CA VAL A 662 22.96 11.14 4.04
C VAL A 662 23.49 11.31 2.63
N THR A 663 22.73 11.99 1.78
CA THR A 663 23.08 12.20 0.38
C THR A 663 23.26 13.68 0.07
N ASP A 664 24.09 13.96 -0.94
CA ASP A 664 24.26 15.28 -1.51
C ASP A 664 23.00 15.68 -2.33
N PRO A 665 22.91 16.93 -2.82
CA PRO A 665 21.74 17.40 -3.58
C PRO A 665 21.49 16.65 -4.89
N HIS A 666 22.42 15.80 -5.36
CA HIS A 666 22.28 14.97 -6.55
C HIS A 666 21.87 13.53 -6.23
N GLY A 667 21.73 13.18 -4.94
CA GLY A 667 21.37 11.83 -4.48
C GLY A 667 22.56 10.89 -4.36
N ARG A 668 23.80 11.40 -4.36
CA ARG A 668 25.01 10.60 -4.09
C ARG A 668 25.29 10.56 -2.60
N VAL A 669 25.67 9.40 -2.04
CA VAL A 669 26.01 9.28 -0.62
C VAL A 669 27.24 10.13 -0.31
N HIS A 670 27.18 10.93 0.75
CA HIS A 670 28.30 11.80 1.13
C HIS A 670 29.59 11.00 1.34
N GLY A 671 30.69 11.50 0.79
CA GLY A 671 32.01 10.85 0.87
C GLY A 671 32.26 9.78 -0.20
N TYR A 672 31.23 9.34 -0.93
CA TYR A 672 31.36 8.37 -2.01
C TYR A 672 31.37 9.05 -3.38
N ASP A 673 32.17 8.52 -4.31
CA ASP A 673 32.20 8.99 -5.70
C ASP A 673 31.19 8.27 -6.61
N ASN A 674 30.80 7.03 -6.25
CA ASN A 674 30.05 6.13 -7.14
C ASN A 674 28.83 5.43 -6.50
N LEU A 675 28.42 5.85 -5.30
CA LEU A 675 27.28 5.28 -4.56
C LEU A 675 26.08 6.23 -4.55
N TRP A 676 24.98 5.80 -5.14
CA TRP A 676 23.82 6.63 -5.45
C TRP A 676 22.53 6.09 -4.85
N VAL A 677 21.52 6.95 -4.69
CA VAL A 677 20.19 6.57 -4.21
C VAL A 677 19.13 7.03 -5.23
N SER A 678 18.12 6.19 -5.47
CA SER A 678 17.07 6.39 -6.47
C SER A 678 15.70 5.91 -5.95
N ASP A 679 15.30 6.36 -4.77
CA ASP A 679 13.98 6.08 -4.21
C ASP A 679 13.49 7.19 -3.24
N GLY A 680 12.33 7.00 -2.62
CA GLY A 680 11.72 7.97 -1.70
C GLY A 680 12.55 8.28 -0.45
N SER A 681 13.57 7.49 -0.11
CA SER A 681 14.48 7.80 1.00
C SER A 681 15.19 9.15 0.85
N LEU A 682 15.35 9.64 -0.38
CA LEU A 682 15.92 10.95 -0.68
C LEU A 682 15.09 12.13 -0.20
N HIS A 683 13.78 11.97 -0.02
CA HIS A 683 12.87 13.08 0.25
C HIS A 683 13.20 13.78 1.57
N VAL A 684 13.36 15.11 1.56
CA VAL A 684 13.52 15.89 2.81
C VAL A 684 12.18 16.02 3.54
N THR A 685 11.13 16.29 2.77
CA THR A 685 9.72 16.29 3.20
C THR A 685 8.90 15.51 2.15
N ASN A 686 7.82 14.84 2.53
CA ASN A 686 7.09 13.98 1.59
C ASN A 686 5.94 14.66 0.80
N GLY A 687 5.77 15.98 0.93
CA GLY A 687 4.66 16.73 0.35
C GLY A 687 3.31 16.46 1.02
N GLY A 688 2.26 17.14 0.58
CA GLY A 688 0.86 16.86 0.95
C GLY A 688 0.10 15.98 -0.07
N VAL A 689 0.82 15.18 -0.86
CA VAL A 689 0.32 14.44 -2.04
C VAL A 689 1.06 13.09 -2.22
N ASN A 690 0.63 12.23 -3.13
CA ASN A 690 1.34 10.98 -3.43
C ASN A 690 2.76 11.25 -4.00
N PRO A 691 3.82 10.59 -3.50
CA PRO A 691 5.21 10.97 -3.79
C PRO A 691 5.81 10.40 -5.08
N VAL A 692 5.14 9.47 -5.75
CA VAL A 692 5.78 8.63 -6.79
C VAL A 692 6.31 9.43 -7.97
N LEU A 693 5.63 10.51 -8.38
CA LEU A 693 6.10 11.33 -9.51
C LEU A 693 7.39 12.08 -9.14
N THR A 694 7.51 12.57 -7.90
CA THR A 694 8.76 13.17 -7.38
C THR A 694 9.90 12.16 -7.32
N ILE A 695 9.60 10.92 -6.92
CA ILE A 695 10.59 9.82 -6.94
C ILE A 695 11.09 9.57 -8.36
N LEU A 696 10.19 9.51 -9.36
CA LEU A 696 10.56 9.34 -10.76
C LEU A 696 11.40 10.52 -11.27
N ALA A 697 11.00 11.77 -10.98
CA ALA A 697 11.74 12.97 -11.38
C ALA A 697 13.16 13.00 -10.79
N LEU A 698 13.31 12.67 -9.50
CA LEU A 698 14.61 12.53 -8.85
C LEU A 698 15.45 11.41 -9.47
N ALA A 699 14.84 10.28 -9.83
CA ALA A 699 15.54 9.18 -10.49
C ALA A 699 16.09 9.56 -11.87
N PHE A 700 15.30 10.28 -12.69
CA PHE A 700 15.78 10.84 -13.96
C PHE A 700 16.97 11.80 -13.74
N ARG A 701 16.83 12.73 -12.79
CA ARG A 701 17.89 13.70 -12.46
C ARG A 701 19.17 13.03 -11.96
N MET A 702 19.05 12.03 -11.09
CA MET A 702 20.20 11.28 -10.57
C MET A 702 20.89 10.50 -11.68
N ALA A 703 20.13 9.75 -12.50
CA ALA A 703 20.70 8.95 -13.58
C ALA A 703 21.41 9.82 -14.63
N ASP A 704 20.88 10.99 -15.00
CA ASP A 704 21.58 11.93 -15.90
C ASP A 704 22.91 12.42 -15.31
N ASN A 705 23.00 12.59 -13.98
CA ASN A 705 24.25 12.96 -13.32
C ASN A 705 25.25 11.79 -13.26
N LEU A 706 24.76 10.57 -13.09
CA LEU A 706 25.59 9.36 -13.11
C LEU A 706 26.15 9.11 -14.51
N VAL A 707 25.32 9.14 -15.56
CA VAL A 707 25.76 8.92 -16.95
C VAL A 707 26.84 9.92 -17.38
N LYS A 708 26.79 11.17 -16.90
CA LYS A 708 27.84 12.17 -17.16
C LYS A 708 29.20 11.84 -16.53
N GLN A 709 29.23 10.94 -15.56
CA GLN A 709 30.43 10.53 -14.82
C GLN A 709 30.96 9.15 -15.26
N ALA A 710 30.14 8.37 -15.97
CA ALA A 710 30.42 6.99 -16.34
C ALA A 710 31.28 6.83 -17.60
#